data_AF-A0A926TR96-F1
#
_entry.id   AF-A0A926TR96-F1
#
_cell.length_a   1.000
_cell.length_b   1.000
_cell.length_c   1.000
_cell.angle_alpha   90.00
_cell.angle_beta   90.00
_cell.angle_gamma   90.00
#
_symmetry.space_group_name_H-M   'P 1'
#
loop_
_entity.id
_entity.type
_entity.pdbx_description
1 polymer ?
#
loop_
_entity_poly.entity_id
_entity_poly.type
_entity_poly.pdbx_seq_one_letter_code
_entity_poly.pdbx_strand_id
1 'polypeptide(L)'
;MAIFIVRARVIPSERSVSRKTKGEVFAHASETVKQETWESAVIVSDLIETLRVEVAAHSDFEVWKRSGKLSEKELKKLWNDHRANLPYKNLPERLARSAWLTTEVVYDSWLALRQSLQTRLDRLKRWLDIAKSDVELLQLCGCELEQMKAKAHEILEVVKAEFEADQSKQTVNAVGQKRPQQKPVGEKQRRQTSANSTQQSGEKAKKGTKKSAKGTTDTLTDALFEKYTEFEGKDLLSQCAIAHIIKNDDKVVKRRENRRRFTEKFNQRKKQLERLEVQLAGSLPKGRDLTGEKFLQALETATQQVPADDNEFRVWQANLLRVPKNVPYPLLFHSNTDLNWCLLKRKHPITQKVEERIFVHFQGMEGTYVFEVCCDRRQLPFFQQFLKDQEVFESDRKRYSATPFLLRSATLIWKKREDKAFDREAPQNSEKPNSEQQLQQNQQPWEQYELYLHCAIDHHRLTAEGTVLMVAEAVKDKQRLIKSYEEQKKVQELDKEQQKHCDNLHNQLKRLENPFPRPQRRLYKGKSNILVGLGFSREEPVTAVVIDTTTGKLITCRNTRQLLGEDYPLLSAYRLKQRQNARQRYKDQVKGRVRQISESEQGKYLDRLLAKAVVALAKEYQAGSIGLPRLKGLRERLTSAIEATAEEKFPGDVAKQEAYTKQYKNNIHHWSYSRLSDYIRGKAAQTEIAIKFGYQPATGQFIDQAKAVAMSAFHNRKPHIA
;
A
#
# COMPACT_ATOMS: atom_id res chain seq x y z
N MET A 1 -4.82 -3.53 -11.17
CA MET A 1 -3.38 -3.35 -10.83
C MET A 1 -2.97 -4.19 -9.62
N ALA A 2 -2.08 -5.17 -9.82
CA ALA A 2 -1.52 -6.02 -8.76
C ALA A 2 0.01 -6.02 -8.88
N ILE A 3 0.71 -5.60 -7.82
CA ILE A 3 2.18 -5.49 -7.82
C ILE A 3 2.77 -6.88 -7.59
N PHE A 4 3.13 -7.57 -8.68
CA PHE A 4 3.87 -8.83 -8.62
C PHE A 4 5.37 -8.55 -8.60
N ILE A 5 6.04 -8.95 -7.51
CA ILE A 5 7.48 -8.84 -7.35
C ILE A 5 8.20 -9.90 -8.19
N VAL A 6 9.32 -9.49 -8.80
CA VAL A 6 10.23 -10.31 -9.60
C VAL A 6 11.69 -10.03 -9.15
N ARG A 7 12.40 -11.03 -8.58
CA ARG A 7 13.89 -11.13 -8.39
C ARG A 7 14.55 -11.58 -9.72
N ALA A 8 15.49 -12.53 -9.97
CA ALA A 8 16.48 -13.36 -9.23
C ALA A 8 17.53 -13.96 -10.22
N ARG A 9 18.81 -14.11 -9.84
CA ARG A 9 19.69 -15.26 -10.24
C ARG A 9 20.84 -15.19 -11.32
N VAL A 10 21.83 -14.29 -11.32
CA VAL A 10 22.97 -14.30 -12.30
C VAL A 10 23.96 -15.47 -12.08
N ILE A 11 24.56 -15.95 -13.18
CA ILE A 11 25.77 -16.80 -13.22
C ILE A 11 26.84 -16.07 -14.08
N PRO A 12 28.12 -15.98 -13.66
CA PRO A 12 29.21 -15.40 -14.45
C PRO A 12 29.68 -16.33 -15.58
N SER A 13 30.55 -15.84 -16.47
CA SER A 13 31.06 -16.58 -17.65
C SER A 13 32.10 -17.67 -17.35
N GLU A 14 32.48 -17.87 -16.09
CA GLU A 14 33.48 -18.86 -15.68
C GLU A 14 32.93 -19.88 -14.67
N ARG A 15 33.59 -21.05 -14.61
CA ARG A 15 33.00 -22.35 -14.21
C ARG A 15 32.44 -22.39 -12.78
N SER A 16 31.14 -22.72 -12.64
CA SER A 16 30.69 -24.01 -12.06
C SER A 16 29.17 -24.08 -11.90
N VAL A 17 28.62 -25.29 -11.70
CA VAL A 17 27.18 -25.59 -11.70
C VAL A 17 26.68 -25.95 -10.31
N SER A 18 25.52 -25.40 -9.92
CA SER A 18 24.64 -26.03 -8.93
C SER A 18 23.16 -25.81 -9.29
N ARG A 19 22.36 -26.88 -9.28
CA ARG A 19 20.96 -26.88 -9.75
C ARG A 19 19.96 -26.51 -8.64
N LYS A 20 18.81 -25.99 -9.07
CA LYS A 20 17.51 -25.77 -8.36
C LYS A 20 17.25 -24.34 -7.84
N THR A 21 16.01 -23.89 -8.09
CA THR A 21 15.30 -22.69 -7.56
C THR A 21 15.70 -21.31 -8.13
N LYS A 22 14.78 -20.35 -8.34
CA LYS A 22 13.29 -20.39 -8.39
C LYS A 22 12.75 -19.13 -9.13
N GLY A 23 12.58 -19.18 -10.45
CA GLY A 23 11.98 -18.08 -11.20
C GLY A 23 12.87 -16.83 -11.36
N GLU A 24 12.27 -15.82 -11.99
CA GLU A 24 12.61 -14.39 -11.89
C GLU A 24 13.72 -13.90 -12.88
N VAL A 25 14.12 -12.61 -12.87
CA VAL A 25 14.60 -11.81 -14.03
C VAL A 25 15.75 -10.80 -13.74
N PHE A 26 16.48 -10.34 -14.77
CA PHE A 26 17.49 -9.26 -14.73
C PHE A 26 17.30 -8.12 -15.73
N ALA A 27 18.06 -7.06 -15.47
CA ALA A 27 18.67 -6.21 -16.49
C ALA A 27 20.21 -6.45 -16.45
N HIS A 28 20.76 -7.18 -17.42
CA HIS A 28 22.21 -7.43 -17.53
C HIS A 28 22.85 -6.50 -18.57
N ALA A 29 23.96 -5.85 -18.22
CA ALA A 29 24.69 -4.93 -19.09
C ALA A 29 26.20 -4.97 -18.84
N SER A 30 26.96 -4.21 -19.64
CA SER A 30 28.40 -4.02 -19.47
C SER A 30 28.75 -3.39 -18.13
N GLU A 31 30.03 -3.47 -17.77
CA GLU A 31 30.54 -2.93 -16.52
C GLU A 31 30.44 -1.40 -16.44
N THR A 32 30.78 -0.72 -17.54
CA THR A 32 30.58 0.73 -17.72
C THR A 32 29.13 1.15 -17.45
N VAL A 33 28.16 0.47 -18.09
CA VAL A 33 26.73 0.75 -17.89
C VAL A 33 26.30 0.52 -16.44
N LYS A 34 26.85 -0.49 -15.74
CA LYS A 34 26.56 -0.70 -14.31
C LYS A 34 27.11 0.44 -13.46
N GLN A 35 28.35 0.88 -13.69
CA GLN A 35 28.98 1.98 -12.98
C GLN A 35 28.17 3.27 -13.18
N GLU A 36 27.95 3.69 -14.42
CA GLU A 36 27.19 4.90 -14.76
C GLU A 36 25.74 4.85 -14.23
N THR A 37 25.09 3.68 -14.26
CA THR A 37 23.75 3.48 -13.66
C THR A 37 23.79 3.51 -12.13
N TRP A 38 24.88 3.10 -11.49
CA TRP A 38 25.07 3.16 -10.05
C TRP A 38 25.29 4.61 -9.60
N GLU A 39 26.23 5.32 -10.23
CA GLU A 39 26.53 6.74 -9.99
C GLU A 39 25.28 7.60 -10.19
N SER A 40 24.56 7.42 -11.31
CA SER A 40 23.28 8.10 -11.55
C SER A 40 22.25 7.80 -10.47
N ALA A 41 22.19 6.58 -9.95
CA ALA A 41 21.28 6.21 -8.86
C ALA A 41 21.69 6.80 -7.50
N VAL A 42 22.99 7.03 -7.26
CA VAL A 42 23.49 7.76 -6.08
C VAL A 42 23.07 9.23 -6.16
N ILE A 43 23.30 9.91 -7.29
CA ILE A 43 22.92 11.34 -7.44
C ILE A 43 21.39 11.51 -7.36
N VAL A 44 20.60 10.60 -7.94
CA VAL A 44 19.12 10.58 -7.78
C VAL A 44 18.71 10.34 -6.33
N SER A 45 19.51 9.58 -5.56
CA SER A 45 19.24 9.34 -4.14
C SER A 45 19.51 10.55 -3.26
N ASP A 46 20.55 11.33 -3.59
CA ASP A 46 20.87 12.57 -2.91
C ASP A 46 19.74 13.60 -3.10
N LEU A 47 19.29 13.79 -4.36
CA LEU A 47 18.16 14.67 -4.69
C LEU A 47 16.86 14.30 -3.94
N ILE A 48 16.61 13.01 -3.67
CA ILE A 48 15.48 12.55 -2.84
C ILE A 48 15.65 13.01 -1.39
N GLU A 49 16.86 12.97 -0.85
CA GLU A 49 17.15 13.42 0.52
C GLU A 49 17.10 14.95 0.65
N THR A 50 17.60 15.72 -0.33
CA THR A 50 17.46 17.18 -0.38
C THR A 50 15.98 17.58 -0.37
N LEU A 51 15.19 17.05 -1.31
CA LEU A 51 13.76 17.34 -1.41
C LEU A 51 13.00 16.89 -0.14
N ARG A 52 13.43 15.81 0.53
CA ARG A 52 12.83 15.36 1.80
C ARG A 52 13.07 16.34 2.95
N VAL A 53 14.23 17.01 2.99
CA VAL A 53 14.50 18.05 4.00
C VAL A 53 13.63 19.28 3.70
N GLU A 54 13.62 19.77 2.47
CA GLU A 54 12.89 21.00 2.10
C GLU A 54 11.37 20.86 2.21
N VAL A 55 10.79 19.73 1.76
CA VAL A 55 9.34 19.48 1.90
C VAL A 55 8.91 19.42 3.38
N ALA A 56 9.83 19.10 4.31
CA ALA A 56 9.56 19.14 5.74
C ALA A 56 9.79 20.53 6.38
N ALA A 57 10.56 21.41 5.75
CA ALA A 57 10.82 22.79 6.17
C ALA A 57 9.88 23.83 5.52
N HIS A 58 9.17 23.45 4.45
CA HIS A 58 8.27 24.32 3.70
C HIS A 58 7.11 24.87 4.56
N SER A 59 6.77 26.15 4.37
CA SER A 59 5.72 26.86 5.13
C SER A 59 4.36 26.14 5.11
N ASP A 60 3.92 25.70 3.94
CA ASP A 60 2.66 24.95 3.76
C ASP A 60 2.68 23.52 4.35
N PHE A 61 3.77 23.03 4.94
CA PHE A 61 3.86 21.64 5.41
C PHE A 61 2.78 21.28 6.44
N GLU A 62 2.36 22.22 7.30
CA GLU A 62 1.20 22.04 8.19
C GLU A 62 -0.15 21.99 7.44
N VAL A 63 -0.28 22.73 6.33
CA VAL A 63 -1.46 22.67 5.45
C VAL A 63 -1.52 21.30 4.74
N TRP A 64 -0.37 20.76 4.32
CA TRP A 64 -0.25 19.43 3.73
C TRP A 64 -0.53 18.32 4.75
N LYS A 65 -0.07 18.44 6.00
CA LYS A 65 -0.44 17.52 7.11
C LYS A 65 -1.95 17.48 7.35
N ARG A 66 -2.63 18.64 7.36
CA ARG A 66 -4.09 18.75 7.57
C ARG A 66 -4.90 18.23 6.38
N SER A 67 -4.48 18.56 5.15
CA SER A 67 -5.15 18.13 3.91
C SER A 67 -4.85 16.69 3.49
N GLY A 68 -3.79 16.08 4.03
CA GLY A 68 -3.41 14.68 3.78
C GLY A 68 -2.75 14.44 2.42
N LYS A 69 -2.32 15.50 1.73
CA LYS A 69 -1.71 15.46 0.38
C LYS A 69 -0.63 16.51 0.22
N LEU A 70 0.38 16.21 -0.59
CA LEU A 70 1.40 17.15 -1.03
C LEU A 70 0.92 17.96 -2.25
N SER A 71 1.40 19.19 -2.41
CA SER A 71 1.14 19.99 -3.60
C SER A 71 2.10 19.62 -4.72
N GLU A 72 1.63 18.93 -5.77
CA GLU A 72 2.39 18.64 -7.00
C GLU A 72 3.07 19.91 -7.55
N LYS A 73 2.37 21.05 -7.50
CA LYS A 73 2.88 22.34 -7.99
C LYS A 73 4.12 22.82 -7.23
N GLU A 74 4.10 22.73 -5.91
CA GLU A 74 5.18 23.24 -5.06
C GLU A 74 6.38 22.29 -5.07
N LEU A 75 6.13 20.97 -4.97
CA LEU A 75 7.18 19.96 -5.15
C LEU A 75 7.87 20.08 -6.51
N LYS A 76 7.12 20.42 -7.57
CA LYS A 76 7.68 20.64 -8.90
C LYS A 76 8.51 21.93 -9.03
N LYS A 77 8.25 22.97 -8.22
CA LYS A 77 9.14 24.15 -8.14
C LYS A 77 10.49 23.72 -7.56
N LEU A 78 10.48 23.21 -6.31
CA LEU A 78 11.67 22.72 -5.61
C LEU A 78 12.52 21.78 -6.47
N TRP A 79 11.87 20.83 -7.18
CA TRP A 79 12.56 19.92 -8.10
C TRP A 79 13.18 20.61 -9.33
N ASN A 80 12.51 21.60 -9.94
CA ASN A 80 13.09 22.39 -11.04
C ASN A 80 14.30 23.20 -10.55
N ASP A 81 14.17 23.81 -9.37
CA ASP A 81 15.15 24.73 -8.79
C ASP A 81 16.46 23.97 -8.48
N HIS A 82 16.37 22.78 -7.87
CA HIS A 82 17.53 21.90 -7.70
C HIS A 82 18.08 21.34 -9.02
N ARG A 83 17.21 20.96 -9.95
CA ARG A 83 17.63 20.38 -11.25
C ARG A 83 18.47 21.35 -12.09
N ALA A 84 18.39 22.66 -11.86
CA ALA A 84 19.25 23.64 -12.52
C ALA A 84 20.72 23.60 -12.04
N ASN A 85 20.96 23.11 -10.81
CA ASN A 85 22.24 23.16 -10.12
C ASN A 85 23.07 21.89 -10.33
N LEU A 86 24.40 21.98 -10.10
CA LEU A 86 25.24 20.79 -10.00
C LEU A 86 25.01 20.11 -8.62
N PRO A 87 25.09 18.76 -8.53
CA PRO A 87 25.41 17.80 -9.60
C PRO A 87 24.22 17.49 -10.54
N TYR A 88 23.00 17.87 -10.16
CA TYR A 88 21.74 17.42 -10.77
C TYR A 88 21.55 17.80 -12.24
N LYS A 89 22.13 18.93 -12.67
CA LYS A 89 22.09 19.45 -14.05
C LYS A 89 22.53 18.44 -15.11
N ASN A 90 23.43 17.52 -14.76
CA ASN A 90 23.97 16.52 -15.68
C ASN A 90 23.13 15.22 -15.73
N LEU A 91 22.15 15.04 -14.84
CA LEU A 91 21.28 13.87 -14.86
C LEU A 91 20.30 13.91 -16.05
N PRO A 92 20.11 12.79 -16.77
CA PRO A 92 19.02 12.67 -17.74
C PRO A 92 17.65 12.95 -17.12
N GLU A 93 16.79 13.65 -17.84
CA GLU A 93 15.49 14.12 -17.35
C GLU A 93 14.63 13.03 -16.70
N ARG A 94 14.61 11.83 -17.30
CA ARG A 94 13.83 10.70 -16.78
C ARG A 94 14.38 10.15 -15.45
N LEU A 95 15.70 10.22 -15.24
CA LEU A 95 16.33 9.85 -13.97
C LEU A 95 16.12 10.93 -12.91
N ALA A 96 16.34 12.20 -13.24
CA ALA A 96 16.02 13.32 -12.35
C ALA A 96 14.55 13.31 -11.90
N ARG A 97 13.62 12.94 -12.81
CA ARG A 97 12.19 12.78 -12.50
C ARG A 97 11.89 11.62 -11.55
N SER A 98 12.75 10.59 -11.48
CA SER A 98 12.62 9.52 -10.48
C SER A 98 12.74 10.05 -9.06
N ALA A 99 13.51 11.12 -8.82
CA ALA A 99 13.62 11.74 -7.50
C ALA A 99 12.28 12.38 -7.09
N TRP A 100 11.73 13.26 -7.93
CA TRP A 100 10.39 13.86 -7.73
C TRP A 100 9.34 12.77 -7.46
N LEU A 101 9.23 11.76 -8.33
CA LEU A 101 8.23 10.69 -8.20
C LEU A 101 8.42 9.86 -6.93
N THR A 102 9.66 9.66 -6.46
CA THR A 102 9.92 8.97 -5.19
C THR A 102 9.47 9.81 -4.00
N THR A 103 9.82 11.09 -3.96
CA THR A 103 9.43 12.02 -2.90
C THR A 103 7.92 12.19 -2.84
N GLU A 104 7.25 12.37 -3.98
CA GLU A 104 5.80 12.47 -4.09
C GLU A 104 5.10 11.25 -3.48
N VAL A 105 5.44 10.03 -3.94
CA VAL A 105 4.84 8.79 -3.45
C VAL A 105 5.11 8.55 -1.96
N VAL A 106 6.30 8.91 -1.45
CA VAL A 106 6.66 8.80 -0.04
C VAL A 106 5.85 9.77 0.82
N TYR A 107 5.73 11.03 0.42
CA TYR A 107 5.01 12.05 1.19
C TYR A 107 3.50 11.87 1.13
N ASP A 108 2.89 11.60 -0.02
CA ASP A 108 1.44 11.33 -0.09
C ASP A 108 1.07 10.10 0.75
N SER A 109 1.89 9.04 0.73
CA SER A 109 1.69 7.87 1.59
C SER A 109 1.77 8.20 3.08
N TRP A 110 2.70 9.08 3.48
CA TRP A 110 2.88 9.50 4.87
C TRP A 110 1.79 10.49 5.32
N LEU A 111 1.45 11.48 4.50
CA LEU A 111 0.42 12.49 4.78
C LEU A 111 -0.98 11.86 4.85
N ALA A 112 -1.33 10.95 3.94
CA ALA A 112 -2.59 10.21 4.01
C ALA A 112 -2.66 9.29 5.25
N LEU A 113 -1.53 8.71 5.66
CA LEU A 113 -1.45 7.97 6.94
C LEU A 113 -1.63 8.90 8.14
N ARG A 114 -0.97 10.06 8.15
CA ARG A 114 -1.07 11.09 9.21
C ARG A 114 -2.49 11.59 9.38
N GLN A 115 -3.13 12.04 8.30
CA GLN A 115 -4.53 12.46 8.32
C GLN A 115 -5.46 11.33 8.77
N SER A 116 -5.19 10.08 8.35
CA SER A 116 -5.94 8.90 8.81
C SER A 116 -5.68 8.49 10.27
N LEU A 117 -4.60 8.96 10.90
CA LEU A 117 -4.33 8.77 12.32
C LEU A 117 -4.98 9.90 13.13
N GLN A 118 -4.85 11.15 12.67
CA GLN A 118 -5.49 12.32 13.28
C GLN A 118 -7.01 12.16 13.33
N THR A 119 -7.65 11.92 12.18
CA THR A 119 -9.12 11.68 12.11
C THR A 119 -9.60 10.49 12.96
N ARG A 120 -8.73 9.51 13.24
CA ARG A 120 -9.04 8.42 14.17
C ARG A 120 -8.92 8.86 15.63
N LEU A 121 -7.91 9.66 15.96
CA LEU A 121 -7.74 10.28 17.28
C LEU A 121 -8.92 11.22 17.58
N ASP A 122 -9.28 12.11 16.66
CA ASP A 122 -10.36 13.09 16.83
C ASP A 122 -11.70 12.41 17.12
N ARG A 123 -12.03 11.35 16.36
CA ARG A 123 -13.22 10.50 16.59
C ARG A 123 -13.16 9.71 17.90
N LEU A 124 -11.95 9.37 18.37
CA LEU A 124 -11.77 8.61 19.60
C LEU A 124 -11.85 9.50 20.84
N LYS A 125 -11.39 10.76 20.76
CA LYS A 125 -11.64 11.81 21.76
C LYS A 125 -13.15 12.04 21.89
N ARG A 126 -13.81 12.46 20.81
CA ARG A 126 -15.28 12.63 20.76
C ARG A 126 -16.05 11.43 21.33
N TRP A 127 -15.62 10.19 21.05
CA TRP A 127 -16.27 9.02 21.63
C TRP A 127 -16.07 8.91 23.14
N LEU A 128 -14.88 9.17 23.67
CA LEU A 128 -14.60 9.13 25.11
C LEU A 128 -15.28 10.28 25.87
N ASP A 129 -15.44 11.43 25.23
CA ASP A 129 -16.15 12.60 25.77
C ASP A 129 -17.67 12.32 25.91
N ILE A 130 -18.23 11.52 24.99
CA ILE A 130 -19.67 11.23 24.87
C ILE A 130 -20.10 9.93 25.57
N ALA A 131 -19.25 8.90 25.60
CA ALA A 131 -19.62 7.57 26.04
C ALA A 131 -19.68 7.45 27.58
N LYS A 132 -20.90 7.46 28.12
CA LYS A 132 -21.21 7.28 29.55
C LYS A 132 -21.96 5.95 29.79
N SER A 133 -21.91 5.39 31.00
CA SER A 133 -22.65 4.16 31.33
C SER A 133 -24.17 4.39 31.27
N ASP A 134 -24.97 3.33 31.12
CA ASP A 134 -26.44 3.48 31.07
C ASP A 134 -26.97 4.13 32.35
N VAL A 135 -26.32 3.93 33.51
CA VAL A 135 -26.75 4.56 34.76
C VAL A 135 -26.42 6.06 34.78
N GLU A 136 -25.25 6.47 34.28
CA GLU A 136 -24.92 7.90 34.13
C GLU A 136 -25.85 8.60 33.15
N LEU A 137 -26.17 7.96 32.01
CA LEU A 137 -27.10 8.52 31.02
C LEU A 137 -28.51 8.71 31.61
N LEU A 138 -29.02 7.72 32.34
CA LEU A 138 -30.34 7.80 32.97
C LEU A 138 -30.37 8.84 34.12
N GLN A 139 -29.26 9.01 34.85
CA GLN A 139 -29.11 10.09 35.83
C GLN A 139 -29.07 11.49 35.18
N LEU A 140 -28.59 11.60 33.94
CA LEU A 140 -28.50 12.87 33.21
C LEU A 140 -29.81 13.27 32.50
N CYS A 141 -30.62 12.32 32.03
CA CYS A 141 -31.91 12.63 31.40
C CYS A 141 -33.12 12.50 32.33
N GLY A 142 -33.02 11.77 33.46
CA GLY A 142 -34.13 11.55 34.39
C GLY A 142 -35.24 10.62 33.86
N CYS A 143 -35.00 9.93 32.74
CA CYS A 143 -35.99 9.07 32.06
C CYS A 143 -35.74 7.57 32.32
N GLU A 144 -36.68 6.72 31.90
CA GLU A 144 -36.48 5.27 31.92
C GLU A 144 -35.64 4.73 30.76
N LEU A 145 -35.01 3.56 30.96
CA LEU A 145 -34.17 2.90 29.96
C LEU A 145 -34.89 2.62 28.64
N GLU A 146 -36.16 2.20 28.69
CA GLU A 146 -36.92 1.90 27.47
C GLU A 146 -37.38 3.18 26.75
N GLN A 147 -37.59 4.30 27.47
CA GLN A 147 -37.85 5.61 26.86
C GLN A 147 -36.60 6.12 26.11
N MET A 148 -35.41 6.02 26.73
CA MET A 148 -34.15 6.37 26.07
C MET A 148 -33.87 5.47 24.85
N LYS A 149 -34.16 4.16 24.93
CA LYS A 149 -34.03 3.24 23.78
C LYS A 149 -35.03 3.53 22.67
N ALA A 150 -36.27 3.92 23.00
CA ALA A 150 -37.27 4.29 22.00
C ALA A 150 -36.83 5.54 21.23
N LYS A 151 -36.40 6.60 21.94
CA LYS A 151 -35.83 7.80 21.33
C LYS A 151 -34.56 7.50 20.52
N ALA A 152 -33.71 6.59 21.02
CA ALA A 152 -32.53 6.14 20.29
C ALA A 152 -32.89 5.38 18.99
N HIS A 153 -33.97 4.60 18.98
CA HIS A 153 -34.45 3.95 17.75
C HIS A 153 -35.00 4.97 16.75
N GLU A 154 -35.82 5.92 17.19
CA GLU A 154 -36.34 7.02 16.37
C GLU A 154 -35.21 7.80 15.69
N ILE A 155 -34.24 8.28 16.47
CA ILE A 155 -33.09 9.05 15.95
C ILE A 155 -32.22 8.19 15.01
N LEU A 156 -32.01 6.91 15.32
CA LEU A 156 -31.23 6.01 14.46
C LEU A 156 -31.86 5.85 13.07
N GLU A 157 -33.18 5.66 12.97
CA GLU A 157 -33.85 5.52 11.67
C GLU A 157 -33.90 6.84 10.90
N VAL A 158 -34.11 7.99 11.57
CA VAL A 158 -34.04 9.31 10.93
C VAL A 158 -32.64 9.58 10.36
N VAL A 159 -31.58 9.38 11.16
CA VAL A 159 -30.20 9.65 10.73
C VAL A 159 -29.74 8.68 9.63
N LYS A 160 -30.23 7.43 9.60
CA LYS A 160 -30.04 6.53 8.44
C LYS A 160 -30.72 7.08 7.18
N ALA A 161 -31.98 7.51 7.28
CA ALA A 161 -32.74 8.00 6.13
C ALA A 161 -32.12 9.28 5.53
N GLU A 162 -31.70 10.21 6.38
CA GLU A 162 -30.90 11.39 5.99
C GLU A 162 -29.61 10.95 5.27
N PHE A 163 -28.85 10.02 5.85
CA PHE A 163 -27.57 9.53 5.33
C PHE A 163 -27.69 8.77 3.99
N GLU A 164 -28.75 7.98 3.81
CA GLU A 164 -29.02 7.28 2.54
C GLU A 164 -29.49 8.26 1.45
N ALA A 165 -30.33 9.24 1.80
CA ALA A 165 -30.72 10.32 0.90
C ALA A 165 -29.50 11.15 0.45
N ASP A 166 -28.60 11.51 1.36
CA ASP A 166 -27.42 12.30 1.01
C ASP A 166 -26.36 11.50 0.25
N GLN A 167 -26.23 10.19 0.45
CA GLN A 167 -25.41 9.36 -0.45
C GLN A 167 -25.96 9.31 -1.89
N SER A 168 -27.29 9.38 -2.08
CA SER A 168 -27.87 9.49 -3.43
C SER A 168 -27.51 10.84 -4.09
N LYS A 169 -27.56 11.95 -3.34
CA LYS A 169 -27.16 13.29 -3.82
C LYS A 169 -25.65 13.38 -4.10
N GLN A 170 -24.83 12.86 -3.20
CA GLN A 170 -23.37 12.83 -3.37
C GLN A 170 -22.95 11.98 -4.59
N THR A 171 -23.68 10.91 -4.95
CA THR A 171 -23.34 10.11 -6.13
C THR A 171 -23.65 10.80 -7.46
N VAL A 172 -24.52 11.80 -7.50
CA VAL A 172 -24.67 12.72 -8.66
C VAL A 172 -23.51 13.71 -8.69
N ASN A 173 -23.25 14.41 -7.58
CA ASN A 173 -22.27 15.50 -7.54
C ASN A 173 -20.80 15.04 -7.64
N ALA A 174 -20.46 13.85 -7.12
CA ALA A 174 -19.10 13.31 -7.17
C ALA A 174 -18.63 12.90 -8.59
N VAL A 175 -19.52 12.88 -9.58
CA VAL A 175 -19.17 12.70 -10.99
C VAL A 175 -18.60 13.98 -11.60
N GLY A 176 -19.03 15.16 -11.15
CA GLY A 176 -18.62 16.46 -11.69
C GLY A 176 -17.24 16.97 -11.23
N GLN A 177 -16.62 16.37 -10.20
CA GLN A 177 -15.37 16.87 -9.62
C GLN A 177 -14.28 15.81 -9.41
N LYS A 178 -13.80 15.23 -10.53
CA LYS A 178 -12.49 14.55 -10.59
C LYS A 178 -11.66 15.09 -11.77
N ARG A 179 -10.81 16.09 -11.52
CA ARG A 179 -9.79 16.54 -12.49
C ARG A 179 -8.77 15.43 -12.73
N PRO A 180 -8.51 15.00 -13.98
CA PRO A 180 -7.37 14.15 -14.31
C PRO A 180 -6.08 14.99 -14.43
N GLN A 181 -5.07 14.72 -13.60
CA GLN A 181 -3.74 15.30 -13.74
C GLN A 181 -2.94 14.60 -14.85
N GLN A 182 -3.17 14.97 -16.12
CA GLN A 182 -2.29 14.61 -17.24
C GLN A 182 -2.17 15.74 -18.26
N LYS A 183 -1.02 16.45 -18.26
CA LYS A 183 -0.55 17.25 -19.41
C LYS A 183 0.72 16.60 -19.98
N PRO A 184 0.84 16.42 -21.31
CA PRO A 184 2.12 16.11 -21.95
C PRO A 184 3.06 17.33 -21.92
N VAL A 185 4.35 17.10 -22.11
CA VAL A 185 5.39 18.13 -22.20
C VAL A 185 6.20 17.91 -23.48
N GLY A 186 6.44 18.99 -24.23
CA GLY A 186 7.39 19.03 -25.35
C GLY A 186 6.77 19.46 -26.67
N GLU A 187 7.00 20.72 -27.06
CA GLU A 187 8.02 21.04 -28.08
C GLU A 187 8.43 22.52 -28.01
N LYS A 188 9.49 22.90 -28.75
CA LYS A 188 10.12 24.23 -28.73
C LYS A 188 9.86 24.97 -30.05
N GLN A 189 9.82 26.31 -30.05
CA GLN A 189 10.84 27.15 -30.70
C GLN A 189 10.61 28.68 -30.61
N ARG A 190 11.74 29.41 -30.57
CA ARG A 190 12.05 30.79 -31.06
C ARG A 190 11.20 32.02 -30.65
N ARG A 191 11.89 32.98 -29.99
CA ARG A 191 12.03 34.45 -30.27
C ARG A 191 10.75 35.31 -30.37
N GLN A 192 10.71 36.61 -30.00
CA GLN A 192 11.74 37.59 -29.63
C GLN A 192 11.09 38.79 -28.87
N THR A 193 11.81 39.48 -27.98
CA THR A 193 11.53 40.87 -27.46
C THR A 193 10.15 41.13 -26.77
N SER A 194 9.92 42.17 -25.96
CA SER A 194 10.75 43.25 -25.37
C SER A 194 10.20 43.61 -23.97
N ALA A 195 10.84 44.55 -23.26
CA ALA A 195 10.42 44.96 -21.92
C ALA A 195 9.17 45.85 -21.90
N ASN A 196 8.36 45.75 -20.83
CA ASN A 196 8.34 46.81 -19.82
C ASN A 196 7.64 46.38 -18.52
N SER A 197 8.04 47.00 -17.42
CA SER A 197 7.32 47.01 -16.15
C SER A 197 6.24 48.11 -16.15
N THR A 198 5.23 47.97 -15.29
CA THR A 198 4.73 49.02 -14.38
C THR A 198 3.83 48.34 -13.34
N GLN A 199 3.91 48.78 -12.08
CA GLN A 199 3.02 48.32 -11.01
C GLN A 199 1.67 49.04 -11.11
N GLN A 200 0.57 48.39 -10.73
CA GLN A 200 -0.56 49.13 -10.16
C GLN A 200 -1.34 48.28 -9.14
N SER A 201 -1.63 48.92 -8.00
CA SER A 201 -2.41 48.37 -6.91
C SER A 201 -3.91 48.50 -7.20
N GLY A 202 -4.67 47.45 -6.92
CA GLY A 202 -6.14 47.44 -7.00
C GLY A 202 -6.72 46.95 -5.68
N GLU A 203 -7.38 47.84 -4.95
CA GLU A 203 -7.89 47.56 -3.60
C GLU A 203 -9.35 47.04 -3.60
N LYS A 204 -9.77 46.42 -2.49
CA LYS A 204 -11.16 46.12 -2.09
C LYS A 204 -11.94 45.06 -2.90
N ALA A 205 -12.23 43.93 -2.24
CA ALA A 205 -13.62 43.56 -1.91
C ALA A 205 -13.68 42.43 -0.86
N LYS A 206 -14.32 42.68 0.30
CA LYS A 206 -14.71 41.61 1.24
C LYS A 206 -15.91 40.85 0.65
N LYS A 207 -15.82 39.53 0.48
CA LYS A 207 -16.98 38.65 0.26
C LYS A 207 -16.89 37.37 1.08
N GLY A 208 -18.05 36.87 1.52
CA GLY A 208 -18.20 36.02 2.70
C GLY A 208 -17.53 34.64 2.64
N THR A 209 -17.13 34.17 3.83
CA THR A 209 -16.43 32.91 4.09
C THR A 209 -17.30 31.68 3.76
N LYS A 210 -17.26 31.21 2.51
CA LYS A 210 -17.83 29.88 2.18
C LYS A 210 -17.04 28.79 2.91
N LYS A 211 -17.69 28.08 3.83
CA LYS A 211 -17.15 26.86 4.46
C LYS A 211 -16.67 25.91 3.37
N SER A 212 -15.40 25.52 3.41
CA SER A 212 -14.81 24.61 2.44
C SER A 212 -15.39 23.21 2.60
N ALA A 213 -15.71 22.54 1.48
CA ALA A 213 -16.28 21.20 1.49
C ALA A 213 -15.26 20.21 2.08
N LYS A 214 -15.55 19.71 3.29
CA LYS A 214 -14.65 18.83 4.04
C LYS A 214 -14.73 17.41 3.47
N GLY A 215 -13.83 17.09 2.56
CA GLY A 215 -13.75 15.80 1.86
C GLY A 215 -13.32 14.61 2.74
N THR A 216 -14.04 14.34 3.82
CA THR A 216 -14.01 13.09 4.59
C THR A 216 -15.24 12.27 4.22
N THR A 217 -15.08 10.97 3.95
CA THR A 217 -16.24 10.11 3.66
C THR A 217 -17.09 9.95 4.91
N ASP A 218 -18.29 10.54 4.87
CA ASP A 218 -19.24 10.50 5.97
C ASP A 218 -19.55 9.04 6.34
N THR A 219 -19.43 8.73 7.62
CA THR A 219 -19.93 7.48 8.20
C THR A 219 -21.08 7.81 9.14
N LEU A 220 -22.01 6.87 9.34
CA LEU A 220 -23.18 7.07 10.20
C LEU A 220 -22.81 7.64 11.59
N THR A 221 -21.67 7.20 12.13
CA THR A 221 -21.05 7.71 13.36
C THR A 221 -20.72 9.21 13.33
N ASP A 222 -20.33 9.79 12.18
CA ASP A 222 -20.05 11.22 12.05
C ASP A 222 -21.34 12.04 12.11
N ALA A 223 -22.40 11.61 11.39
CA ALA A 223 -23.71 12.26 11.45
C ALA A 223 -24.30 12.19 12.87
N LEU A 224 -24.12 11.06 13.58
CA LEU A 224 -24.48 10.94 15.00
C LEU A 224 -23.66 11.87 15.90
N PHE A 225 -22.36 12.07 15.65
CA PHE A 225 -21.56 13.07 16.37
C PHE A 225 -22.03 14.51 16.11
N GLU A 226 -22.49 14.83 14.90
CA GLU A 226 -22.98 16.17 14.57
C GLU A 226 -24.36 16.42 15.20
N LYS A 227 -25.30 15.46 15.09
CA LYS A 227 -26.59 15.51 15.81
C LYS A 227 -26.40 15.63 17.32
N TYR A 228 -25.41 14.96 17.92
CA TYR A 228 -25.10 15.11 19.35
C TYR A 228 -24.81 16.58 19.73
N THR A 229 -24.00 17.27 18.92
CA THR A 229 -23.71 18.70 19.11
C THR A 229 -24.87 19.63 18.73
N GLU A 230 -25.83 19.18 17.92
CA GLU A 230 -27.05 19.95 17.63
C GLU A 230 -28.05 19.93 18.79
N PHE A 231 -28.12 18.84 19.55
CA PHE A 231 -29.00 18.70 20.73
C PHE A 231 -28.35 19.14 22.06
N GLU A 232 -27.06 19.42 22.06
CA GLU A 232 -26.30 19.88 23.23
C GLU A 232 -26.94 21.16 23.82
N GLY A 233 -27.33 21.09 25.09
CA GLY A 233 -28.03 22.16 25.81
C GLY A 233 -29.51 22.36 25.43
N LYS A 234 -30.12 21.49 24.61
CA LYS A 234 -31.53 21.61 24.17
C LYS A 234 -32.40 20.42 24.59
N ASP A 235 -31.93 19.20 24.36
CA ASP A 235 -32.68 17.97 24.68
C ASP A 235 -31.73 16.91 25.25
N LEU A 236 -31.74 16.78 26.57
CA LEU A 236 -30.93 15.81 27.31
C LEU A 236 -31.33 14.36 27.03
N LEU A 237 -32.60 14.09 26.67
CA LEU A 237 -33.06 12.74 26.33
C LEU A 237 -32.55 12.33 24.95
N SER A 238 -32.66 13.20 23.94
CA SER A 238 -32.06 12.94 22.62
C SER A 238 -30.53 12.89 22.67
N GLN A 239 -29.89 13.76 23.46
CA GLN A 239 -28.44 13.73 23.66
C GLN A 239 -27.98 12.40 24.32
N CYS A 240 -28.66 11.94 25.37
CA CYS A 240 -28.37 10.66 26.02
C CYS A 240 -28.70 9.44 25.13
N ALA A 241 -29.78 9.52 24.35
CA ALA A 241 -30.13 8.52 23.35
C ALA A 241 -29.03 8.37 22.28
N ILE A 242 -28.52 9.48 21.75
CA ILE A 242 -27.39 9.49 20.80
C ILE A 242 -26.11 8.93 21.44
N ALA A 243 -25.81 9.28 22.70
CA ALA A 243 -24.70 8.68 23.44
C ALA A 243 -24.85 7.15 23.58
N HIS A 244 -26.07 6.65 23.86
CA HIS A 244 -26.36 5.21 23.92
C HIS A 244 -26.18 4.51 22.55
N ILE A 245 -26.48 5.16 21.42
CA ILE A 245 -26.18 4.64 20.08
C ILE A 245 -24.66 4.58 19.85
N ILE A 246 -23.96 5.70 20.08
CA ILE A 246 -22.52 5.87 19.80
C ILE A 246 -21.66 4.92 20.63
N LYS A 247 -22.00 4.70 21.91
CA LYS A 247 -21.25 3.75 22.75
C LYS A 247 -21.44 2.28 22.33
N ASN A 248 -22.54 1.96 21.66
CA ASN A 248 -22.90 0.61 21.22
C ASN A 248 -22.51 0.28 19.76
N ASP A 249 -21.62 1.10 19.17
CA ASP A 249 -21.13 0.97 17.79
C ASP A 249 -22.28 1.06 16.76
N ASP A 250 -22.99 2.19 16.80
CA ASP A 250 -24.07 2.63 15.91
C ASP A 250 -25.35 1.74 15.96
N LYS A 251 -25.73 1.31 17.18
CA LYS A 251 -26.87 0.40 17.42
C LYS A 251 -27.57 0.66 18.75
N VAL A 252 -28.89 0.42 18.79
CA VAL A 252 -29.65 0.28 20.04
C VAL A 252 -29.57 -1.17 20.52
N VAL A 253 -29.24 -1.40 21.80
CA VAL A 253 -29.07 -2.75 22.36
C VAL A 253 -30.27 -3.11 23.24
N LYS A 254 -31.00 -4.17 22.86
CA LYS A 254 -32.22 -4.59 23.59
C LYS A 254 -31.93 -5.09 25.02
N ARG A 255 -30.79 -5.76 25.24
CA ARG A 255 -30.35 -6.27 26.55
C ARG A 255 -29.79 -5.13 27.42
N ARG A 256 -30.03 -5.16 28.73
CA ARG A 256 -29.42 -4.22 29.70
C ARG A 256 -27.89 -4.27 29.62
N GLU A 257 -27.24 -3.12 29.80
CA GLU A 257 -25.78 -3.00 29.81
C GLU A 257 -25.13 -3.81 30.95
N ASN A 258 -24.01 -4.47 30.65
CA ASN A 258 -23.13 -5.04 31.67
C ASN A 258 -22.04 -4.01 31.98
N ARG A 259 -22.10 -3.40 33.17
CA ARG A 259 -21.16 -2.36 33.63
C ARG A 259 -19.68 -2.74 33.44
N ARG A 260 -19.27 -3.97 33.77
CA ARG A 260 -17.86 -4.41 33.60
C ARG A 260 -17.43 -4.32 32.13
N ARG A 261 -18.25 -4.85 31.22
CA ARG A 261 -18.00 -4.79 29.77
C ARG A 261 -17.98 -3.37 29.21
N PHE A 262 -18.75 -2.46 29.79
CA PHE A 262 -18.67 -1.04 29.44
C PHE A 262 -17.32 -0.44 29.89
N THR A 263 -16.92 -0.64 31.16
CA THR A 263 -15.63 -0.18 31.68
C THR A 263 -14.45 -0.77 30.91
N GLU A 264 -14.47 -2.08 30.60
CA GLU A 264 -13.50 -2.74 29.73
C GLU A 264 -13.41 -2.03 28.36
N LYS A 265 -14.54 -1.76 27.71
CA LYS A 265 -14.60 -1.10 26.39
C LYS A 265 -14.12 0.36 26.45
N PHE A 266 -14.39 1.06 27.53
CA PHE A 266 -13.93 2.43 27.77
C PHE A 266 -12.41 2.47 27.97
N ASN A 267 -11.86 1.63 28.86
CA ASN A 267 -10.41 1.54 29.11
C ASN A 267 -9.64 1.07 27.87
N GLN A 268 -10.21 0.15 27.07
CA GLN A 268 -9.67 -0.22 25.75
C GLN A 268 -9.56 0.98 24.80
N ARG A 269 -10.57 1.87 24.78
CA ARG A 269 -10.59 3.05 23.92
C ARG A 269 -9.68 4.16 24.44
N LYS A 270 -9.55 4.35 25.77
CA LYS A 270 -8.55 5.25 26.37
C LYS A 270 -7.11 4.81 26.02
N LYS A 271 -6.76 3.54 26.24
CA LYS A 271 -5.45 2.97 25.86
C LYS A 271 -5.16 3.02 24.35
N GLN A 272 -6.18 3.14 23.49
CA GLN A 272 -6.01 3.40 22.06
C GLN A 272 -5.72 4.87 21.73
N LEU A 273 -6.21 5.82 22.52
CA LEU A 273 -5.97 7.25 22.33
C LEU A 273 -4.50 7.58 22.62
N GLU A 274 -4.00 7.17 23.79
CA GLU A 274 -2.62 7.36 24.23
C GLU A 274 -1.62 6.83 23.17
N ARG A 275 -1.94 5.68 22.57
CA ARG A 275 -1.15 5.08 21.48
C ARG A 275 -1.21 5.82 20.15
N LEU A 276 -2.35 6.44 19.82
CA LEU A 276 -2.48 7.24 18.60
C LEU A 276 -1.71 8.56 18.74
N GLU A 277 -1.68 9.14 19.94
CA GLU A 277 -0.87 10.31 20.26
C GLU A 277 0.62 9.99 20.15
N VAL A 278 1.11 8.89 20.75
CA VAL A 278 2.51 8.45 20.56
C VAL A 278 2.83 8.12 19.09
N GLN A 279 1.89 7.59 18.31
CA GLN A 279 2.08 7.36 16.87
C GLN A 279 2.12 8.67 16.06
N LEU A 280 1.42 9.72 16.50
CA LEU A 280 1.45 11.06 15.90
C LEU A 280 2.64 11.90 16.40
N ALA A 281 3.24 11.59 17.55
CA ALA A 281 4.56 12.09 17.94
C ALA A 281 5.72 11.45 17.15
N GLY A 282 5.46 10.41 16.34
CA GLY A 282 6.48 9.73 15.54
C GLY A 282 7.18 10.63 14.51
N SER A 283 8.29 10.15 13.92
CA SER A 283 9.13 10.95 13.03
C SER A 283 8.54 11.28 11.65
N LEU A 284 9.20 12.20 10.96
CA LEU A 284 9.16 12.39 9.51
C LEU A 284 9.50 11.09 8.74
N PRO A 285 9.24 11.04 7.41
CA PRO A 285 9.75 9.98 6.55
C PRO A 285 11.27 9.81 6.73
N LYS A 286 11.71 8.58 7.02
CA LYS A 286 13.12 8.29 7.30
C LYS A 286 13.88 8.05 5.99
N GLY A 287 14.87 8.90 5.75
CA GLY A 287 15.75 8.82 4.59
C GLY A 287 16.72 7.64 4.60
N ARG A 288 17.49 7.55 3.51
CA ARG A 288 18.68 6.70 3.41
C ARG A 288 19.91 7.42 3.97
N ASP A 289 20.92 6.60 4.18
CA ASP A 289 22.29 7.02 4.40
C ASP A 289 23.12 6.08 3.51
N LEU A 290 23.87 6.65 2.57
CA LEU A 290 24.64 5.92 1.56
C LEU A 290 26.13 5.91 1.88
N THR A 291 26.63 7.01 2.44
CA THR A 291 28.02 7.22 2.88
C THR A 291 28.26 6.69 4.29
N GLY A 292 27.24 6.68 5.14
CA GLY A 292 27.34 6.27 6.55
C GLY A 292 27.64 7.42 7.51
N GLU A 293 27.69 8.67 7.02
CA GLU A 293 27.98 9.87 7.82
C GLU A 293 27.06 10.01 9.03
N LYS A 294 25.79 9.65 8.93
CA LYS A 294 24.83 9.80 10.06
C LYS A 294 25.01 8.71 11.11
N PHE A 295 25.65 7.59 10.75
CA PHE A 295 26.14 6.61 11.71
C PHE A 295 27.46 7.09 12.35
N LEU A 296 28.40 7.62 11.56
CA LEU A 296 29.69 8.12 12.07
C LEU A 296 29.51 9.32 13.01
N GLN A 297 28.69 10.31 12.64
CA GLN A 297 28.33 11.44 13.49
C GLN A 297 27.65 10.96 14.79
N ALA A 298 26.68 10.05 14.70
CA ALA A 298 26.01 9.51 15.89
C ALA A 298 26.95 8.68 16.79
N LEU A 299 28.00 8.07 16.22
CA LEU A 299 29.04 7.37 16.97
C LEU A 299 29.97 8.37 17.65
N GLU A 300 30.41 9.40 16.92
CA GLU A 300 31.23 10.48 17.44
C GLU A 300 30.55 11.19 18.62
N THR A 301 29.31 11.67 18.43
CA THR A 301 28.50 12.27 19.51
C THR A 301 28.36 11.33 20.71
N ALA A 302 28.07 10.04 20.48
CA ALA A 302 27.93 9.07 21.57
C ALA A 302 29.26 8.67 22.26
N THR A 303 30.41 9.05 21.70
CA THR A 303 31.73 8.91 22.36
C THR A 303 32.22 10.20 23.03
N GLN A 304 31.74 11.36 22.59
CA GLN A 304 32.15 12.68 23.09
C GLN A 304 31.18 13.28 24.12
N GLN A 305 29.91 12.84 24.14
CA GLN A 305 28.83 13.47 24.90
C GLN A 305 27.98 12.43 25.65
N VAL A 306 27.31 12.88 26.72
CA VAL A 306 26.28 12.13 27.44
C VAL A 306 24.91 12.64 26.95
N PRO A 307 23.92 11.77 26.66
CA PRO A 307 22.59 12.23 26.22
C PRO A 307 21.92 13.10 27.29
N ALA A 308 21.30 14.21 26.86
CA ALA A 308 20.59 15.10 27.76
C ALA A 308 19.27 14.49 28.28
N ASP A 309 18.62 13.63 27.48
CA ASP A 309 17.41 12.93 27.88
C ASP A 309 17.25 11.52 27.29
N ASP A 310 16.22 10.82 27.77
CA ASP A 310 15.90 9.44 27.39
C ASP A 310 15.43 9.34 25.93
N ASN A 311 14.98 10.43 25.29
CA ASN A 311 14.62 10.47 23.88
C ASN A 311 15.85 10.63 22.98
N GLU A 312 16.80 11.48 23.36
CA GLU A 312 18.08 11.65 22.69
C GLU A 312 18.87 10.33 22.71
N PHE A 313 18.98 9.68 23.88
CA PHE A 313 19.58 8.34 23.97
C PHE A 313 18.91 7.34 23.02
N ARG A 314 17.58 7.36 22.92
CA ARG A 314 16.84 6.52 21.95
C ARG A 314 17.08 6.92 20.50
N VAL A 315 17.36 8.19 20.18
CA VAL A 315 17.74 8.64 18.82
C VAL A 315 19.15 8.15 18.48
N TRP A 316 20.13 8.35 19.36
CA TRP A 316 21.50 7.88 19.17
C TRP A 316 21.51 6.34 19.03
N GLN A 317 20.86 5.62 19.95
CA GLN A 317 20.70 4.16 19.87
C GLN A 317 19.97 3.71 18.58
N ALA A 318 18.95 4.43 18.13
CA ALA A 318 18.24 4.11 16.88
C ALA A 318 19.04 4.42 15.60
N ASN A 319 20.09 5.23 15.67
CA ASN A 319 21.05 5.44 14.60
C ASN A 319 22.19 4.39 14.66
N LEU A 320 22.72 4.10 15.85
CA LEU A 320 23.83 3.15 16.04
C LEU A 320 23.42 1.68 15.85
N LEU A 321 22.22 1.27 16.29
CA LEU A 321 21.70 -0.08 16.04
C LEU A 321 21.16 -0.28 14.62
N ARG A 322 21.18 0.76 13.77
CA ARG A 322 20.66 0.71 12.41
C ARG A 322 21.76 0.29 11.45
N VAL A 323 21.65 -0.91 10.90
CA VAL A 323 22.43 -1.33 9.72
C VAL A 323 22.25 -0.27 8.61
N PRO A 324 23.33 0.36 8.12
CA PRO A 324 23.25 1.38 7.09
C PRO A 324 22.75 0.78 5.77
N LYS A 325 22.20 1.62 4.90
CA LYS A 325 21.56 1.17 3.65
C LYS A 325 22.30 1.76 2.46
N ASN A 326 23.53 1.28 2.27
CA ASN A 326 24.50 1.60 1.23
C ASN A 326 24.04 1.14 -0.18
N VAL A 327 22.75 1.34 -0.48
CA VAL A 327 22.06 0.94 -1.71
C VAL A 327 21.19 2.13 -2.13
N PRO A 328 21.36 2.69 -3.33
CA PRO A 328 20.58 3.84 -3.77
C PRO A 328 19.07 3.54 -3.88
N TYR A 329 18.27 4.60 -3.96
CA TYR A 329 16.84 4.49 -4.25
C TYR A 329 16.59 3.85 -5.63
N PRO A 330 15.48 3.11 -5.80
CA PRO A 330 15.07 2.60 -7.10
C PRO A 330 14.87 3.71 -8.14
N LEU A 331 15.21 3.41 -9.39
CA LEU A 331 14.89 4.29 -10.52
C LEU A 331 13.50 3.92 -11.06
N LEU A 332 12.54 4.85 -10.99
CA LEU A 332 11.11 4.65 -11.20
C LEU A 332 10.63 5.13 -12.57
N PHE A 333 10.15 4.21 -13.41
CA PHE A 333 9.64 4.48 -14.75
C PHE A 333 8.12 4.23 -14.76
N HIS A 334 7.33 5.29 -14.66
CA HIS A 334 5.90 5.21 -14.35
C HIS A 334 4.97 5.08 -15.57
N SER A 335 5.44 5.38 -16.79
CA SER A 335 4.68 5.11 -18.01
C SER A 335 4.97 3.70 -18.55
N ASN A 336 3.96 3.10 -19.16
CA ASN A 336 4.12 1.92 -20.00
C ASN A 336 4.80 2.21 -21.35
N THR A 337 5.15 3.48 -21.61
CA THR A 337 5.95 3.94 -22.75
C THR A 337 7.32 4.46 -22.34
N ASP A 338 7.71 4.39 -21.05
CA ASP A 338 9.05 4.82 -20.60
C ASP A 338 10.13 3.77 -20.92
N LEU A 339 9.73 2.60 -21.41
CA LEU A 339 10.58 1.47 -21.77
C LEU A 339 10.24 1.00 -23.18
N ASN A 340 11.29 0.74 -23.94
CA ASN A 340 11.24 0.16 -25.27
C ASN A 340 12.02 -1.18 -25.27
N TRP A 341 11.48 -2.18 -25.98
CA TRP A 341 11.96 -3.55 -26.03
C TRP A 341 12.40 -3.87 -27.45
N CYS A 342 13.45 -4.69 -27.59
CA CYS A 342 13.95 -5.12 -28.90
C CYS A 342 14.53 -6.54 -28.84
N LEU A 343 14.69 -7.17 -30.01
CA LEU A 343 15.41 -8.43 -30.17
C LEU A 343 16.80 -8.14 -30.75
N LEU A 344 17.86 -8.60 -30.08
CA LEU A 344 19.22 -8.56 -30.61
C LEU A 344 19.82 -9.97 -30.58
N LYS A 345 20.69 -10.26 -31.55
CA LYS A 345 21.36 -11.56 -31.71
C LYS A 345 22.61 -11.61 -30.84
N ARG A 346 22.64 -12.49 -29.83
CA ARG A 346 23.80 -12.70 -28.93
C ARG A 346 24.34 -14.11 -29.07
N LYS A 347 25.66 -14.28 -29.11
CA LYS A 347 26.30 -15.60 -28.90
C LYS A 347 26.07 -16.04 -27.45
N HIS A 348 25.39 -17.16 -27.26
CA HIS A 348 25.16 -17.74 -25.94
C HIS A 348 26.52 -18.11 -25.30
N PRO A 349 26.84 -17.66 -24.06
CA PRO A 349 28.20 -17.77 -23.51
C PRO A 349 28.72 -19.22 -23.40
N ILE A 350 27.85 -20.17 -23.01
CA ILE A 350 28.22 -21.58 -22.88
C ILE A 350 28.20 -22.34 -24.22
N THR A 351 27.14 -22.23 -25.03
CA THR A 351 26.93 -23.06 -26.24
C THR A 351 27.45 -22.42 -27.52
N GLN A 352 27.94 -21.17 -27.46
CA GLN A 352 28.39 -20.30 -28.57
C GLN A 352 27.37 -20.04 -29.70
N LYS A 353 26.22 -20.73 -29.71
CA LYS A 353 25.14 -20.52 -30.68
C LYS A 353 24.62 -19.08 -30.63
N VAL A 354 24.34 -18.51 -31.80
CA VAL A 354 23.68 -17.21 -31.91
C VAL A 354 22.20 -17.41 -31.63
N GLU A 355 21.70 -16.75 -30.59
CA GLU A 355 20.29 -16.76 -30.19
C GLU A 355 19.75 -15.33 -30.17
N GLU A 356 18.47 -15.16 -30.52
CA GLU A 356 17.77 -13.90 -30.33
C GLU A 356 17.36 -13.75 -28.86
N ARG A 357 17.78 -12.64 -28.24
CA ARG A 357 17.50 -12.32 -26.84
C ARG A 357 16.73 -11.01 -26.75
N ILE A 358 15.86 -10.91 -25.75
CA ILE A 358 15.08 -9.70 -25.48
C ILE A 358 15.99 -8.72 -24.72
N PHE A 359 16.11 -7.52 -25.25
CA PHE A 359 16.76 -6.39 -24.60
C PHE A 359 15.72 -5.30 -24.31
N VAL A 360 16.07 -4.41 -23.38
CA VAL A 360 15.27 -3.24 -23.02
C VAL A 360 16.16 -2.01 -22.96
N HIS A 361 15.64 -0.90 -23.48
CA HIS A 361 16.19 0.44 -23.28
C HIS A 361 15.13 1.34 -22.63
N PHE A 362 15.59 2.35 -21.90
CA PHE A 362 14.73 3.27 -21.15
C PHE A 362 14.76 4.63 -21.83
N GLN A 363 13.61 5.30 -21.91
CA GLN A 363 13.55 6.63 -22.52
C GLN A 363 14.44 7.63 -21.74
N GLY A 364 15.15 8.50 -22.47
CA GLY A 364 16.14 9.40 -21.90
C GLY A 364 17.41 8.71 -21.38
N MET A 365 17.57 7.40 -21.61
CA MET A 365 18.83 6.65 -21.44
C MET A 365 19.23 6.00 -22.77
N GLU A 366 18.84 6.63 -23.88
CA GLU A 366 19.01 6.13 -25.24
C GLU A 366 20.48 6.27 -25.73
N GLY A 367 20.91 5.35 -26.58
CA GLY A 367 22.30 5.26 -27.06
C GLY A 367 23.22 4.51 -26.09
N THR A 368 23.39 5.01 -24.87
CA THR A 368 24.39 4.48 -23.91
C THR A 368 23.95 3.19 -23.19
N TYR A 369 22.66 3.06 -22.87
CA TYR A 369 22.19 2.07 -21.88
C TYR A 369 21.21 1.03 -22.45
N VAL A 370 21.74 -0.15 -22.79
CA VAL A 370 20.95 -1.31 -23.28
C VAL A 370 21.15 -2.50 -22.34
N PHE A 371 20.05 -3.13 -21.91
CA PHE A 371 20.08 -4.20 -20.91
C PHE A 371 19.45 -5.50 -21.44
N GLU A 372 20.15 -6.65 -21.34
CA GLU A 372 19.58 -7.98 -21.63
C GLU A 372 18.59 -8.39 -20.53
N VAL A 373 17.42 -8.88 -20.94
CA VAL A 373 16.33 -9.31 -20.07
C VAL A 373 16.45 -10.81 -19.78
N CYS A 374 17.49 -11.19 -19.02
CA CYS A 374 17.69 -12.59 -18.62
C CYS A 374 16.55 -13.03 -17.69
N CYS A 375 15.63 -13.88 -18.17
CA CYS A 375 14.40 -14.24 -17.46
C CYS A 375 14.14 -15.75 -17.40
N ASP A 376 13.52 -16.22 -16.31
CA ASP A 376 13.10 -17.61 -16.16
C ASP A 376 11.95 -17.98 -17.12
N ARG A 377 11.86 -19.26 -17.52
CA ARG A 377 10.89 -19.76 -18.53
C ARG A 377 9.43 -19.41 -18.23
N ARG A 378 9.09 -19.14 -16.97
CA ARG A 378 7.73 -18.74 -16.53
C ARG A 378 7.41 -17.26 -16.72
N GLN A 379 8.39 -16.41 -17.00
CA GLN A 379 8.20 -14.98 -17.23
C GLN A 379 8.48 -14.54 -18.67
N LEU A 380 9.26 -15.30 -19.44
CA LEU A 380 9.48 -15.08 -20.87
C LEU A 380 8.19 -14.74 -21.66
N PRO A 381 7.02 -15.40 -21.44
CA PRO A 381 5.78 -15.04 -22.14
C PRO A 381 5.28 -13.61 -21.89
N PHE A 382 5.59 -13.01 -20.73
CA PHE A 382 5.22 -11.61 -20.46
C PHE A 382 6.10 -10.63 -21.22
N PHE A 383 7.41 -10.88 -21.31
CA PHE A 383 8.33 -10.04 -22.08
C PHE A 383 8.09 -10.16 -23.59
N GLN A 384 7.78 -11.37 -24.07
CA GLN A 384 7.31 -11.59 -25.44
C GLN A 384 6.01 -10.83 -25.73
N GLN A 385 5.12 -10.66 -24.74
CA GLN A 385 3.91 -9.85 -24.91
C GLN A 385 4.20 -8.34 -24.83
N PHE A 386 5.18 -7.89 -24.04
CA PHE A 386 5.59 -6.47 -24.02
C PHE A 386 6.16 -6.05 -25.38
N LEU A 387 7.02 -6.89 -25.98
CA LEU A 387 7.57 -6.68 -27.32
C LEU A 387 6.43 -6.55 -28.35
N LYS A 388 5.49 -7.51 -28.38
CA LYS A 388 4.33 -7.48 -29.29
C LYS A 388 3.41 -6.28 -29.08
N ASP A 389 3.22 -5.85 -27.83
CA ASP A 389 2.45 -4.63 -27.52
C ASP A 389 3.11 -3.38 -28.11
N GLN A 390 4.44 -3.30 -28.05
CA GLN A 390 5.19 -2.22 -28.68
C GLN A 390 5.19 -2.31 -30.20
N GLU A 391 5.50 -3.48 -30.80
CA GLU A 391 5.51 -3.70 -32.25
C GLU A 391 4.20 -3.22 -32.89
N VAL A 392 3.05 -3.61 -32.31
CA VAL A 392 1.71 -3.18 -32.75
C VAL A 392 1.55 -1.66 -32.61
N PHE A 393 1.95 -1.07 -31.48
CA PHE A 393 1.81 0.38 -31.26
C PHE A 393 2.74 1.23 -32.13
N GLU A 394 3.94 0.74 -32.43
CA GLU A 394 4.92 1.46 -33.26
C GLU A 394 4.62 1.32 -34.75
N SER A 395 3.96 0.24 -35.19
CA SER A 395 3.47 0.10 -36.57
C SER A 395 2.52 1.23 -36.99
N ASP A 396 1.65 1.69 -36.08
CA ASP A 396 0.84 2.90 -36.27
C ASP A 396 0.47 3.57 -34.94
N ARG A 397 1.31 4.52 -34.51
CA ARG A 397 1.08 5.36 -33.30
C ARG A 397 -0.11 6.32 -33.43
N LYS A 398 -0.72 6.50 -34.62
CA LYS A 398 -1.94 7.30 -34.85
C LYS A 398 -3.21 6.45 -34.72
N ARG A 399 -3.14 5.14 -35.04
CA ARG A 399 -4.25 4.18 -34.97
C ARG A 399 -4.35 3.47 -33.62
N TYR A 400 -3.22 3.07 -33.03
CA TYR A 400 -3.21 2.33 -31.77
C TYR A 400 -3.06 3.24 -30.55
N SER A 401 -3.74 2.88 -29.46
CA SER A 401 -3.56 3.48 -28.14
C SER A 401 -2.61 2.63 -27.31
N ALA A 402 -1.69 3.25 -26.56
CA ALA A 402 -0.90 2.52 -25.56
C ALA A 402 -1.73 2.11 -24.31
N THR A 403 -3.04 2.42 -24.26
CA THR A 403 -3.92 2.09 -23.13
C THR A 403 -4.02 0.58 -22.85
N PRO A 404 -4.11 -0.34 -23.84
CA PRO A 404 -4.25 -1.78 -23.60
C PRO A 404 -2.95 -2.52 -23.23
N PHE A 405 -1.80 -1.83 -23.15
CA PHE A 405 -0.50 -2.44 -22.84
C PHE A 405 -0.55 -3.28 -21.56
N LEU A 406 0.02 -4.49 -21.60
CA LEU A 406 0.16 -5.37 -20.45
C LEU A 406 1.06 -4.75 -19.37
N LEU A 407 2.18 -4.15 -19.80
CA LEU A 407 3.08 -3.37 -18.95
C LEU A 407 2.36 -2.09 -18.46
N ARG A 408 2.59 -1.72 -17.20
CA ARG A 408 2.08 -0.49 -16.59
C ARG A 408 3.17 0.48 -16.17
N SER A 409 4.21 -0.04 -15.54
CA SER A 409 5.40 0.70 -15.09
C SER A 409 6.54 -0.28 -14.87
N ALA A 410 7.77 0.23 -14.75
CA ALA A 410 8.92 -0.56 -14.35
C ALA A 410 9.81 0.16 -13.35
N THR A 411 10.76 -0.56 -12.76
CA THR A 411 11.66 -0.04 -11.75
C THR A 411 12.98 -0.81 -11.76
N LEU A 412 14.10 -0.09 -11.77
CA LEU A 412 15.42 -0.66 -11.57
C LEU A 412 15.78 -0.66 -10.08
N ILE A 413 16.18 -1.81 -9.53
CA ILE A 413 16.48 -2.01 -8.11
C ILE A 413 17.81 -2.75 -7.92
N TRP A 414 18.79 -2.08 -7.35
CA TRP A 414 20.01 -2.69 -6.82
C TRP A 414 19.72 -3.55 -5.59
N LYS A 415 20.33 -4.74 -5.48
CA LYS A 415 20.29 -5.60 -4.27
C LYS A 415 21.66 -6.24 -4.04
N LYS A 416 22.09 -6.41 -2.77
CA LYS A 416 23.41 -7.02 -2.51
C LYS A 416 23.42 -8.44 -3.05
N ARG A 417 24.54 -8.83 -3.67
CA ARG A 417 24.80 -10.21 -4.06
C ARG A 417 24.76 -11.09 -2.81
N GLU A 418 23.90 -12.11 -2.82
CA GLU A 418 23.83 -13.09 -1.73
C GLU A 418 25.00 -14.09 -1.89
N ASP A 419 26.18 -13.79 -1.37
CA ASP A 419 27.34 -14.66 -1.52
C ASP A 419 27.05 -16.07 -1.01
N LYS A 420 27.10 -17.06 -1.92
CA LYS A 420 26.86 -18.47 -1.61
C LYS A 420 28.14 -19.15 -1.13
N ALA A 421 28.88 -18.46 -0.26
CA ALA A 421 29.93 -19.07 0.54
C ALA A 421 29.27 -20.08 1.49
N PHE A 422 29.62 -21.35 1.31
CA PHE A 422 29.13 -22.53 2.01
C PHE A 422 28.42 -22.33 3.37
N ASP A 423 27.09 -22.60 3.39
CA ASP A 423 26.45 -23.27 4.54
C ASP A 423 26.86 -24.76 4.55
N ARG A 424 28.18 -25.02 4.60
CA ARG A 424 28.74 -26.29 5.07
C ARG A 424 29.42 -25.99 6.40
N GLU A 425 29.29 -26.91 7.34
CA GLU A 425 30.04 -26.86 8.59
C GLU A 425 31.52 -26.93 8.25
N ALA A 426 32.26 -25.84 8.52
CA ALA A 426 33.70 -25.83 8.35
C ALA A 426 34.31 -26.81 9.37
N PRO A 427 35.22 -27.72 8.96
CA PRO A 427 36.02 -28.49 9.90
C PRO A 427 36.74 -27.52 10.84
N GLN A 428 36.74 -27.79 12.15
CA GLN A 428 37.20 -26.80 13.14
C GLN A 428 38.72 -26.51 13.10
N ASN A 429 39.49 -27.30 12.34
CA ASN A 429 40.93 -27.16 12.19
C ASN A 429 41.32 -26.81 10.74
N SER A 430 41.30 -25.51 10.43
CA SER A 430 42.12 -24.92 9.37
C SER A 430 42.42 -23.48 9.74
N GLU A 431 43.70 -23.11 9.77
CA GLU A 431 44.13 -21.76 10.13
C GLU A 431 43.55 -20.73 9.15
N LYS A 432 43.12 -19.58 9.67
CA LYS A 432 42.53 -18.52 8.83
C LYS A 432 43.64 -17.73 8.14
N PRO A 433 43.69 -17.66 6.79
CA PRO A 433 44.39 -16.58 6.14
C PRO A 433 43.64 -15.27 6.40
N ASN A 434 44.34 -14.19 6.74
CA ASN A 434 43.75 -12.88 7.05
C ASN A 434 43.17 -12.13 5.82
N SER A 435 42.98 -12.82 4.69
CA SER A 435 42.64 -12.23 3.40
C SER A 435 41.16 -11.88 3.20
N GLU A 436 40.22 -12.45 3.97
CA GLU A 436 38.78 -12.17 3.81
C GLU A 436 38.41 -10.71 4.10
N GLN A 437 39.17 -10.01 4.95
CA GLN A 437 38.95 -8.58 5.22
C GLN A 437 39.58 -7.68 4.15
N GLN A 438 40.75 -8.05 3.63
CA GLN A 438 41.43 -7.29 2.57
C GLN A 438 40.69 -7.38 1.22
N LEU A 439 40.13 -8.55 0.88
CA LEU A 439 39.35 -8.75 -0.36
C LEU A 439 38.02 -7.98 -0.40
N GLN A 440 37.49 -7.54 0.74
CA GLN A 440 36.24 -6.77 0.80
C GLN A 440 36.44 -5.25 0.66
N GLN A 441 37.67 -4.74 0.79
CA GLN A 441 37.94 -3.30 0.77
C GLN A 441 38.15 -2.72 -0.64
N ASN A 442 38.55 -3.54 -1.62
CA ASN A 442 38.86 -3.09 -2.98
C ASN A 442 37.79 -3.38 -4.06
N GLN A 443 36.67 -4.03 -3.72
CA GLN A 443 35.59 -4.32 -4.70
C GLN A 443 34.65 -3.12 -4.87
N GLN A 444 34.50 -2.63 -6.10
CA GLN A 444 33.68 -1.45 -6.38
C GLN A 444 32.20 -1.69 -6.03
N PRO A 445 31.43 -0.66 -5.63
CA PRO A 445 30.05 -0.85 -5.19
C PRO A 445 29.18 -1.62 -6.20
N TRP A 446 29.25 -1.28 -7.49
CA TRP A 446 28.46 -1.93 -8.56
C TRP A 446 28.85 -3.40 -8.85
N GLU A 447 29.93 -3.92 -8.27
CA GLU A 447 30.27 -5.35 -8.29
C GLU A 447 29.55 -6.12 -7.17
N GLN A 448 29.41 -5.49 -6.00
CA GLN A 448 28.76 -6.04 -4.81
C GLN A 448 27.23 -6.09 -4.94
N TYR A 449 26.65 -5.30 -5.85
CA TYR A 449 25.21 -5.17 -6.05
C TYR A 449 24.75 -5.67 -7.43
N GLU A 450 23.74 -6.54 -7.45
CA GLU A 450 23.07 -7.00 -8.68
C GLU A 450 21.90 -6.05 -9.03
N LEU A 451 21.75 -5.70 -10.32
CA LEU A 451 20.71 -4.81 -10.85
C LEU A 451 19.46 -5.59 -11.31
N TYR A 452 18.28 -5.24 -10.78
CA TYR A 452 17.04 -5.96 -11.06
C TYR A 452 15.95 -5.10 -11.71
N LEU A 453 15.33 -5.63 -12.75
CA LEU A 453 14.15 -5.05 -13.40
C LEU A 453 12.86 -5.60 -12.78
N HIS A 454 12.10 -4.74 -12.10
CA HIS A 454 10.75 -5.04 -11.60
C HIS A 454 9.72 -4.41 -12.53
N CYS A 455 8.87 -5.20 -13.17
CA CYS A 455 7.79 -4.71 -14.03
C CYS A 455 6.43 -4.88 -13.35
N ALA A 456 5.61 -3.82 -13.31
CA ALA A 456 4.22 -3.92 -12.93
C ALA A 456 3.36 -4.24 -14.16
N ILE A 457 2.54 -5.29 -14.08
CA ILE A 457 1.63 -5.72 -15.14
C ILE A 457 0.17 -5.61 -14.69
N ASP A 458 -0.76 -5.45 -15.63
CA ASP A 458 -2.17 -5.69 -15.34
C ASP A 458 -2.71 -6.95 -16.02
N HIS A 459 -2.92 -7.98 -15.21
CA HIS A 459 -3.39 -9.30 -15.59
C HIS A 459 -4.70 -9.34 -16.40
N HIS A 460 -5.62 -8.36 -16.25
CA HIS A 460 -6.82 -8.28 -17.09
C HIS A 460 -6.46 -8.13 -18.58
N ARG A 461 -5.29 -7.55 -18.86
CA ARG A 461 -4.78 -7.29 -20.22
C ARG A 461 -3.97 -8.45 -20.78
N LEU A 462 -3.94 -9.61 -20.09
CA LEU A 462 -3.36 -10.84 -20.63
C LEU A 462 -4.31 -11.54 -21.61
N THR A 463 -5.62 -11.36 -21.47
CA THR A 463 -6.64 -12.07 -22.25
C THR A 463 -7.38 -11.10 -23.17
N ALA A 464 -7.90 -11.61 -24.29
CA ALA A 464 -8.72 -10.80 -25.19
C ALA A 464 -9.95 -10.23 -24.46
N GLU A 465 -10.64 -11.08 -23.71
CA GLU A 465 -11.88 -10.80 -22.99
C GLU A 465 -11.68 -9.77 -21.88
N GLY A 466 -10.62 -9.92 -21.07
CA GLY A 466 -10.28 -8.95 -20.02
C GLY A 466 -9.75 -7.61 -20.58
N THR A 467 -9.14 -7.63 -21.77
CA THR A 467 -8.71 -6.42 -22.47
C THR A 467 -9.92 -5.63 -22.97
N VAL A 468 -10.95 -6.30 -23.53
CA VAL A 468 -12.21 -5.67 -23.94
C VAL A 468 -12.92 -5.01 -22.74
N LEU A 469 -12.98 -5.67 -21.58
CA LEU A 469 -13.56 -5.07 -20.37
C LEU A 469 -12.81 -3.81 -19.92
N MET A 470 -11.47 -3.82 -19.95
CA MET A 470 -10.65 -2.67 -19.59
C MET A 470 -10.73 -1.53 -20.62
N VAL A 471 -10.90 -1.85 -21.91
CA VAL A 471 -11.16 -0.86 -22.97
C VAL A 471 -12.54 -0.23 -22.77
N ALA A 472 -13.58 -1.01 -22.47
CA ALA A 472 -14.93 -0.50 -22.23
C ALA A 472 -14.99 0.47 -21.02
N GLU A 473 -14.28 0.18 -19.92
CA GLU A 473 -14.16 1.11 -18.79
C GLU A 473 -13.42 2.40 -19.19
N ALA A 474 -12.31 2.29 -19.92
CA ALA A 474 -11.56 3.45 -20.43
C ALA A 474 -12.33 4.30 -21.45
N VAL A 475 -13.20 3.69 -22.26
CA VAL A 475 -14.14 4.39 -23.17
C VAL A 475 -15.18 5.15 -22.34
N LYS A 476 -15.80 4.49 -21.36
CA LYS A 476 -16.83 5.07 -20.50
C LYS A 476 -16.34 6.31 -19.74
N ASP A 477 -15.11 6.27 -19.22
CA ASP A 477 -14.52 7.42 -18.51
C ASP A 477 -14.11 8.57 -19.45
N LYS A 478 -13.66 8.28 -20.67
CA LYS A 478 -13.40 9.35 -21.67
C LYS A 478 -14.69 9.97 -22.19
N GLN A 479 -15.74 9.18 -22.41
CA GLN A 479 -17.08 9.68 -22.75
C GLN A 479 -17.68 10.56 -21.65
N ARG A 480 -17.50 10.21 -20.37
CA ARG A 480 -17.88 11.05 -19.21
C ARG A 480 -17.17 12.40 -19.24
N LEU A 481 -15.85 12.41 -19.48
CA LEU A 481 -15.06 13.65 -19.57
C LEU A 481 -15.53 14.52 -20.74
N ILE A 482 -15.73 13.94 -21.93
CA ILE A 482 -16.26 14.65 -23.12
C ILE A 482 -17.60 15.30 -22.79
N LYS A 483 -18.56 14.55 -22.24
CA LYS A 483 -19.87 15.09 -21.82
C LYS A 483 -19.73 16.24 -20.82
N SER A 484 -18.83 16.15 -19.85
CA SER A 484 -18.59 17.24 -18.89
C SER A 484 -18.03 18.51 -19.55
N TYR A 485 -17.30 18.39 -20.66
CA TYR A 485 -16.85 19.54 -21.46
C TYR A 485 -17.96 20.06 -22.39
N GLU A 486 -18.80 19.19 -22.95
CA GLU A 486 -20.00 19.59 -23.72
C GLU A 486 -21.02 20.34 -22.84
N GLU A 487 -21.19 19.90 -21.59
CA GLU A 487 -22.01 20.57 -20.57
C GLU A 487 -21.40 21.92 -20.16
N GLN A 488 -20.09 21.99 -19.94
CA GLN A 488 -19.39 23.27 -19.71
C GLN A 488 -19.57 24.22 -20.91
N LYS A 489 -19.43 23.73 -22.15
CA LYS A 489 -19.59 24.53 -23.38
C LYS A 489 -20.98 25.17 -23.53
N LYS A 490 -22.02 24.61 -22.90
CA LYS A 490 -23.39 25.18 -22.87
C LYS A 490 -23.55 26.32 -21.85
N VAL A 491 -22.63 26.44 -20.89
CA VAL A 491 -22.67 27.42 -19.80
C VAL A 491 -21.63 28.52 -19.98
N GLN A 492 -20.46 28.19 -20.56
CA GLN A 492 -19.34 29.10 -20.79
C GLN A 492 -18.50 28.59 -21.98
N GLU A 493 -17.89 29.49 -22.74
CA GLU A 493 -16.91 29.08 -23.76
C GLU A 493 -15.72 28.33 -23.12
N LEU A 494 -15.36 27.19 -23.71
CA LEU A 494 -14.21 26.39 -23.30
C LEU A 494 -12.90 27.12 -23.64
N ASP A 495 -11.96 27.17 -22.70
CA ASP A 495 -10.61 27.68 -22.96
C ASP A 495 -9.86 26.84 -24.01
N LYS A 496 -8.87 27.44 -24.68
CA LYS A 496 -8.03 26.83 -25.71
C LYS A 496 -7.27 25.59 -25.20
N GLU A 497 -6.95 25.47 -23.91
CA GLU A 497 -6.43 24.20 -23.36
C GLU A 497 -7.52 23.14 -23.19
N GLN A 498 -8.73 23.53 -22.80
CA GLN A 498 -9.86 22.62 -22.60
C GLN A 498 -10.36 22.06 -23.94
N GLN A 499 -10.48 22.90 -24.97
CA GLN A 499 -10.84 22.48 -26.34
C GLN A 499 -9.84 21.43 -26.85
N LYS A 500 -8.54 21.76 -26.84
CA LYS A 500 -7.47 20.84 -27.22
C LYS A 500 -7.48 19.54 -26.40
N HIS A 501 -7.85 19.58 -25.12
CA HIS A 501 -7.98 18.35 -24.32
C HIS A 501 -9.19 17.51 -24.78
N CYS A 502 -10.33 18.13 -25.08
CA CYS A 502 -11.51 17.44 -25.61
C CYS A 502 -11.23 16.79 -26.98
N ASP A 503 -10.53 17.48 -27.89
CA ASP A 503 -10.10 16.93 -29.18
C ASP A 503 -9.17 15.72 -29.00
N ASN A 504 -8.25 15.80 -28.04
CA ASN A 504 -7.38 14.68 -27.67
C ASN A 504 -8.17 13.50 -27.09
N LEU A 505 -9.23 13.72 -26.31
CA LEU A 505 -10.11 12.65 -25.81
C LEU A 505 -10.85 11.95 -26.96
N HIS A 506 -11.39 12.70 -27.92
CA HIS A 506 -12.03 12.14 -29.13
C HIS A 506 -11.05 11.30 -29.97
N ASN A 507 -9.85 11.83 -30.23
CA ASN A 507 -8.80 11.09 -30.94
C ASN A 507 -8.35 9.84 -30.17
N GLN A 508 -8.33 9.89 -28.82
CA GLN A 508 -8.04 8.72 -27.99
C GLN A 508 -9.17 7.68 -27.94
N LEU A 509 -10.42 8.04 -28.21
CA LEU A 509 -11.53 7.07 -28.34
C LEU A 509 -11.38 6.25 -29.63
N LYS A 510 -11.16 6.91 -30.78
CA LYS A 510 -10.89 6.23 -32.07
C LYS A 510 -9.71 5.25 -31.98
N ARG A 511 -8.69 5.58 -31.17
CA ARG A 511 -7.53 4.69 -30.92
C ARG A 511 -7.78 3.52 -29.97
N LEU A 512 -8.92 3.48 -29.28
CA LEU A 512 -9.32 2.36 -28.41
C LEU A 512 -10.14 1.28 -29.13
N GLU A 513 -10.68 1.59 -30.31
CA GLU A 513 -11.46 0.65 -31.14
C GLU A 513 -10.59 -0.46 -31.76
N ASN A 514 -9.28 -0.21 -31.92
CA ASN A 514 -8.34 -1.17 -32.50
C ASN A 514 -7.82 -2.16 -31.43
N PRO A 515 -8.12 -3.46 -31.54
CA PRO A 515 -7.72 -4.46 -30.55
C PRO A 515 -6.22 -4.79 -30.65
N PHE A 516 -5.65 -5.23 -29.53
CA PHE A 516 -4.31 -5.81 -29.49
C PHE A 516 -4.39 -7.34 -29.58
N PRO A 517 -3.40 -8.02 -30.19
CA PRO A 517 -3.35 -9.48 -30.22
C PRO A 517 -3.20 -10.05 -28.80
N ARG A 518 -4.11 -10.95 -28.42
CA ARG A 518 -4.19 -11.56 -27.08
C ARG A 518 -4.66 -13.02 -27.18
N PRO A 519 -4.19 -13.93 -26.31
CA PRO A 519 -4.81 -15.23 -26.15
C PRO A 519 -6.25 -15.10 -25.61
N GLN A 520 -7.15 -15.95 -26.09
CA GLN A 520 -8.51 -16.08 -25.57
C GLN A 520 -8.53 -16.93 -24.29
N ARG A 521 -9.43 -16.62 -23.37
CA ARG A 521 -9.68 -17.39 -22.15
C ARG A 521 -11.07 -17.08 -21.59
N ARG A 522 -11.93 -18.12 -21.53
CA ARG A 522 -13.27 -18.05 -20.94
C ARG A 522 -13.23 -17.41 -19.54
N LEU A 523 -13.93 -16.29 -19.39
CA LEU A 523 -14.07 -15.56 -18.14
C LEU A 523 -14.74 -16.41 -17.05
N TYR A 524 -14.34 -16.23 -15.79
CA TYR A 524 -14.98 -16.91 -14.66
C TYR A 524 -16.39 -16.35 -14.38
N LYS A 525 -17.40 -17.23 -14.40
CA LYS A 525 -18.80 -16.93 -14.01
C LYS A 525 -19.16 -17.69 -12.73
N GLY A 526 -19.17 -17.00 -11.60
CA GLY A 526 -19.60 -17.54 -10.31
C GLY A 526 -21.05 -17.19 -9.96
N LYS A 527 -21.71 -18.05 -9.18
CA LYS A 527 -23.05 -17.86 -8.62
C LYS A 527 -23.06 -16.66 -7.67
N SER A 528 -23.90 -15.67 -7.95
CA SER A 528 -23.92 -14.39 -7.23
C SER A 528 -24.26 -14.54 -5.74
N ASN A 529 -25.10 -15.53 -5.38
CA ASN A 529 -25.50 -15.80 -4.00
C ASN A 529 -24.45 -16.56 -3.17
N ILE A 530 -23.46 -17.22 -3.78
CA ILE A 530 -22.42 -17.97 -3.05
C ILE A 530 -21.20 -17.07 -2.80
N LEU A 531 -20.76 -16.99 -1.54
CA LEU A 531 -19.66 -16.12 -1.10
C LEU A 531 -18.73 -16.87 -0.12
N VAL A 532 -17.42 -16.78 -0.35
CA VAL A 532 -16.39 -17.33 0.58
C VAL A 532 -15.94 -16.23 1.54
N GLY A 533 -16.40 -16.25 2.78
CA GLY A 533 -15.90 -15.38 3.86
C GLY A 533 -14.58 -15.89 4.43
N LEU A 534 -13.73 -14.95 4.86
CA LEU A 534 -12.43 -15.25 5.45
C LEU A 534 -12.30 -14.56 6.82
N GLY A 535 -12.05 -15.36 7.86
CA GLY A 535 -11.66 -14.87 9.18
C GLY A 535 -10.14 -14.95 9.34
N PHE A 536 -9.51 -13.91 9.89
CA PHE A 536 -8.09 -13.91 10.24
C PHE A 536 -7.92 -13.91 11.77
N SER A 537 -7.30 -14.94 12.35
CA SER A 537 -7.13 -15.08 13.80
C SER A 537 -5.66 -15.20 14.21
N ARG A 538 -5.37 -14.93 15.48
CA ARG A 538 -4.01 -15.01 16.04
C ARG A 538 -3.54 -16.46 16.32
N GLU A 539 -4.42 -17.44 16.10
CA GLU A 539 -4.17 -18.88 16.27
C GLU A 539 -4.13 -19.60 14.91
N GLU A 540 -5.01 -19.20 13.98
CA GLU A 540 -5.07 -19.67 12.59
C GLU A 540 -4.87 -18.51 11.59
N PRO A 541 -3.87 -18.56 10.70
CA PRO A 541 -3.65 -17.55 9.67
C PRO A 541 -4.90 -17.20 8.86
N VAL A 542 -5.75 -18.19 8.55
CA VAL A 542 -7.05 -18.00 7.91
C VAL A 542 -8.01 -19.16 8.20
N THR A 543 -9.27 -18.84 8.46
CA THR A 543 -10.40 -19.77 8.43
C THR A 543 -11.32 -19.34 7.28
N ALA A 544 -11.64 -20.25 6.36
CA ALA A 544 -12.48 -19.97 5.19
C ALA A 544 -13.86 -20.62 5.33
N VAL A 545 -14.91 -19.87 4.97
CA VAL A 545 -16.30 -20.25 5.19
C VAL A 545 -17.13 -19.95 3.95
N VAL A 546 -17.80 -20.94 3.38
CA VAL A 546 -18.66 -20.79 2.19
C VAL A 546 -20.12 -20.68 2.65
N ILE A 547 -20.82 -19.65 2.18
CA ILE A 547 -22.18 -19.31 2.60
C ILE A 547 -23.04 -19.00 1.38
N ASP A 548 -24.29 -19.46 1.39
CA ASP A 548 -25.34 -18.87 0.57
C ASP A 548 -25.86 -17.60 1.27
N THR A 549 -25.58 -16.46 0.66
CA THR A 549 -25.89 -15.13 1.19
C THR A 549 -27.38 -14.80 1.19
N THR A 550 -28.21 -15.54 0.43
CA THR A 550 -29.67 -15.34 0.42
C THR A 550 -30.35 -16.01 1.63
N THR A 551 -29.97 -17.25 1.95
CA THR A 551 -30.50 -17.97 3.13
C THR A 551 -29.68 -17.77 4.41
N GLY A 552 -28.48 -17.19 4.32
CA GLY A 552 -27.53 -17.07 5.43
C GLY A 552 -26.96 -18.41 5.93
N LYS A 553 -27.24 -19.51 5.22
CA LYS A 553 -26.85 -20.87 5.62
C LYS A 553 -25.38 -21.16 5.30
N LEU A 554 -24.71 -21.78 6.26
CA LEU A 554 -23.34 -22.28 6.14
C LEU A 554 -23.35 -23.51 5.21
N ILE A 555 -22.59 -23.45 4.12
CA ILE A 555 -22.41 -24.59 3.19
C ILE A 555 -21.23 -25.45 3.65
N THR A 556 -20.08 -24.83 3.93
CA THR A 556 -18.90 -25.54 4.44
C THR A 556 -17.95 -24.58 5.17
N CYS A 557 -17.18 -25.12 6.11
CA CYS A 557 -16.08 -24.44 6.79
C CYS A 557 -14.78 -25.22 6.55
N ARG A 558 -13.70 -24.51 6.23
CA ARG A 558 -12.35 -25.04 6.06
C ARG A 558 -11.39 -24.24 6.93
N ASN A 559 -10.87 -24.86 7.99
CA ASN A 559 -9.83 -24.28 8.84
C ASN A 559 -8.46 -24.29 8.16
N THR A 560 -7.43 -23.67 8.75
CA THR A 560 -6.08 -23.62 8.15
C THR A 560 -5.52 -25.03 7.85
N ARG A 561 -5.82 -26.03 8.69
CA ARG A 561 -5.38 -27.43 8.47
C ARG A 561 -6.07 -28.07 7.27
N GLN A 562 -7.37 -27.87 7.10
CA GLN A 562 -8.16 -28.38 5.98
C GLN A 562 -7.86 -27.63 4.67
N LEU A 563 -7.43 -26.37 4.73
CA LEU A 563 -7.00 -25.60 3.55
C LEU A 563 -5.61 -26.01 3.03
N LEU A 564 -4.70 -26.44 3.91
CA LEU A 564 -3.37 -26.90 3.50
C LEU A 564 -3.29 -28.40 3.23
N GLY A 565 -4.08 -29.23 3.92
CA GLY A 565 -4.03 -30.69 3.77
C GLY A 565 -2.63 -31.23 4.01
N GLU A 566 -2.05 -31.89 3.00
CA GLU A 566 -0.68 -32.42 2.99
C GLU A 566 0.41 -31.35 3.19
N ASP A 567 0.17 -30.08 2.81
CA ASP A 567 1.11 -28.96 3.06
C ASP A 567 1.09 -28.49 4.53
N TYR A 568 0.16 -28.94 5.38
CA TYR A 568 0.03 -28.46 6.77
C TYR A 568 1.28 -28.68 7.65
N PRO A 569 2.03 -29.80 7.55
CA PRO A 569 3.27 -29.99 8.31
C PRO A 569 4.31 -28.88 8.11
N LEU A 570 4.32 -28.23 6.93
CA LEU A 570 5.18 -27.08 6.63
C LEU A 570 4.85 -25.87 7.51
N LEU A 571 3.57 -25.68 7.88
CA LEU A 571 3.15 -24.61 8.80
C LEU A 571 3.61 -24.89 10.23
N SER A 572 3.54 -26.14 10.70
CA SER A 572 4.08 -26.52 12.02
C SER A 572 5.60 -26.41 12.06
N ALA A 573 6.32 -26.83 11.02
CA ALA A 573 7.77 -26.68 10.91
C ALA A 573 8.18 -25.20 10.90
N TYR A 574 7.45 -24.36 10.16
CA TYR A 574 7.65 -22.90 10.17
C TYR A 574 7.41 -22.29 11.56
N ARG A 575 6.32 -22.65 12.25
CA ARG A 575 6.04 -22.20 13.64
C ARG A 575 7.14 -22.62 14.62
N LEU A 576 7.69 -23.84 14.48
CA LEU A 576 8.82 -24.31 15.28
C LEU A 576 10.09 -23.48 14.99
N LYS A 577 10.40 -23.22 13.72
CA LYS A 577 11.52 -22.37 13.31
C LYS A 577 11.38 -20.93 13.83
N GLN A 578 10.17 -20.35 13.84
CA GLN A 578 9.95 -19.04 14.46
C GLN A 578 10.29 -19.04 15.97
N ARG A 579 9.90 -20.08 16.71
CA ARG A 579 10.22 -20.22 18.14
C ARG A 579 11.72 -20.44 18.40
N GLN A 580 12.39 -21.25 17.57
CA GLN A 580 13.84 -21.43 17.61
C GLN A 580 14.58 -20.11 17.32
N ASN A 581 14.20 -19.42 16.25
CA ASN A 581 14.76 -18.12 15.86
C ASN A 581 14.56 -17.07 16.97
N ALA A 582 13.40 -17.02 17.63
CA ALA A 582 13.16 -16.11 18.75
C ALA A 582 14.07 -16.41 19.96
N ARG A 583 14.21 -17.70 20.34
CA ARG A 583 15.13 -18.13 21.41
C ARG A 583 16.58 -17.81 21.07
N GLN A 584 17.00 -17.99 19.83
CA GLN A 584 18.37 -17.71 19.42
C GLN A 584 18.65 -16.20 19.32
N ARG A 585 17.71 -15.38 18.82
CA ARG A 585 17.81 -13.91 18.87
C ARG A 585 18.02 -13.41 20.31
N TYR A 586 17.29 -13.96 21.28
CA TYR A 586 17.47 -13.63 22.70
C TYR A 586 18.86 -14.05 23.22
N LYS A 587 19.32 -15.28 22.93
CA LYS A 587 20.68 -15.74 23.28
C LYS A 587 21.78 -14.89 22.64
N ASP A 588 21.58 -14.44 21.41
CA ASP A 588 22.53 -13.60 20.68
C ASP A 588 22.53 -12.17 21.25
N GLN A 589 21.37 -11.58 21.56
CA GLN A 589 21.24 -10.29 22.24
C GLN A 589 21.95 -10.27 23.60
N VAL A 590 21.71 -11.28 24.45
CA VAL A 590 22.39 -11.42 25.76
C VAL A 590 23.91 -11.58 25.62
N LYS A 591 24.40 -12.01 24.45
CA LYS A 591 25.83 -12.17 24.13
C LYS A 591 26.40 -11.04 23.26
N GLY A 592 25.67 -9.92 23.07
CA GLY A 592 26.09 -8.80 22.22
C GLY A 592 26.23 -9.12 20.72
N ARG A 593 25.71 -10.26 20.26
CA ARG A 593 25.90 -10.77 18.89
C ARG A 593 24.82 -10.25 17.94
N VAL A 594 25.22 -9.45 16.97
CA VAL A 594 24.32 -8.97 15.90
C VAL A 594 24.20 -10.03 14.80
N ARG A 595 23.23 -10.95 14.91
CA ARG A 595 22.92 -11.95 13.88
C ARG A 595 21.49 -11.80 13.34
N GLN A 596 21.34 -11.62 12.03
CA GLN A 596 20.02 -11.53 11.38
C GLN A 596 19.42 -12.91 11.08
N ILE A 597 18.76 -13.50 12.08
CA ILE A 597 18.16 -14.84 11.94
C ILE A 597 16.90 -14.79 11.07
N SER A 598 17.08 -15.09 9.79
CA SER A 598 16.06 -15.11 8.75
C SER A 598 15.20 -16.38 8.76
N GLU A 599 13.99 -16.28 8.21
CA GLU A 599 13.03 -17.37 8.10
C GLU A 599 12.98 -17.99 6.69
N SER A 600 14.03 -17.75 5.87
CA SER A 600 14.22 -18.42 4.56
C SER A 600 13.01 -18.32 3.61
N GLU A 601 12.31 -17.17 3.65
CA GLU A 601 11.09 -16.86 2.87
C GLU A 601 9.90 -17.85 3.04
N GLN A 602 9.97 -18.79 4.00
CA GLN A 602 8.98 -19.87 4.16
C GLN A 602 7.55 -19.35 4.39
N GLY A 603 7.38 -18.29 5.19
CA GLY A 603 6.09 -17.64 5.40
C GLY A 603 5.45 -17.12 4.10
N LYS A 604 6.25 -16.60 3.15
CA LYS A 604 5.75 -16.16 1.83
C LYS A 604 5.35 -17.34 0.93
N TYR A 605 5.95 -18.52 1.12
CA TYR A 605 5.54 -19.74 0.43
C TYR A 605 4.20 -20.25 0.97
N LEU A 606 4.05 -20.31 2.30
CA LEU A 606 2.81 -20.70 2.96
C LEU A 606 1.63 -19.77 2.61
N ASP A 607 1.84 -18.44 2.55
CA ASP A 607 0.79 -17.52 2.08
C ASP A 607 0.32 -17.82 0.64
N ARG A 608 1.24 -18.23 -0.26
CA ARG A 608 0.90 -18.58 -1.65
C ARG A 608 0.11 -19.89 -1.71
N LEU A 609 0.38 -20.84 -0.82
CA LEU A 609 -0.40 -22.08 -0.69
C LEU A 609 -1.80 -21.81 -0.13
N LEU A 610 -1.92 -21.02 0.95
CA LEU A 610 -3.21 -20.60 1.49
C LEU A 610 -4.04 -19.82 0.45
N ALA A 611 -3.42 -18.90 -0.30
CA ALA A 611 -4.09 -18.16 -1.37
C ALA A 611 -4.51 -19.07 -2.53
N LYS A 612 -3.73 -20.09 -2.89
CA LYS A 612 -4.10 -21.13 -3.87
C LYS A 612 -5.32 -21.91 -3.38
N ALA A 613 -5.32 -22.35 -2.12
CA ALA A 613 -6.39 -23.15 -1.52
C ALA A 613 -7.71 -22.37 -1.41
N VAL A 614 -7.67 -21.13 -0.91
CA VAL A 614 -8.86 -20.24 -0.82
C VAL A 614 -9.48 -20.00 -2.21
N VAL A 615 -8.66 -19.81 -3.24
CA VAL A 615 -9.15 -19.59 -4.62
C VAL A 615 -9.62 -20.90 -5.28
N ALA A 616 -9.06 -22.06 -4.89
CA ALA A 616 -9.58 -23.35 -5.31
C ALA A 616 -10.96 -23.62 -4.70
N LEU A 617 -11.12 -23.41 -3.39
CA LEU A 617 -12.40 -23.50 -2.67
C LEU A 617 -13.46 -22.58 -3.28
N ALA A 618 -13.09 -21.33 -3.62
CA ALA A 618 -14.00 -20.41 -4.28
C ALA A 618 -14.48 -20.91 -5.66
N LYS A 619 -13.67 -21.69 -6.39
CA LYS A 619 -14.07 -22.32 -7.67
C LYS A 619 -14.91 -23.57 -7.48
N GLU A 620 -14.58 -24.42 -6.50
CA GLU A 620 -15.30 -25.65 -6.13
C GLU A 620 -16.80 -25.37 -5.94
N TYR A 621 -17.12 -24.34 -5.14
CA TYR A 621 -18.50 -23.91 -4.89
C TYR A 621 -19.02 -22.85 -5.88
N GLN A 622 -18.29 -22.57 -6.97
CA GLN A 622 -18.61 -21.55 -7.97
C GLN A 622 -18.96 -20.18 -7.34
N ALA A 623 -18.27 -19.77 -6.28
CA ALA A 623 -18.58 -18.55 -5.54
C ALA A 623 -18.38 -17.29 -6.40
N GLY A 624 -19.37 -16.39 -6.40
CA GLY A 624 -19.31 -15.12 -7.14
C GLY A 624 -18.35 -14.09 -6.53
N SER A 625 -18.00 -14.22 -5.25
CA SER A 625 -17.01 -13.34 -4.59
C SER A 625 -16.36 -13.95 -3.36
N ILE A 626 -15.16 -13.47 -3.03
CA ILE A 626 -14.45 -13.76 -1.77
C ILE A 626 -14.51 -12.51 -0.87
N GLY A 627 -14.94 -12.69 0.38
CA GLY A 627 -15.00 -11.66 1.42
C GLY A 627 -13.74 -11.64 2.29
N LEU A 628 -12.96 -10.58 2.20
CA LEU A 628 -11.77 -10.33 3.05
C LEU A 628 -12.10 -9.37 4.20
N PRO A 629 -11.49 -9.53 5.39
CA PRO A 629 -11.73 -8.63 6.51
C PRO A 629 -10.97 -7.29 6.33
N ARG A 630 -11.58 -6.18 6.77
CA ARG A 630 -10.92 -4.87 6.80
C ARG A 630 -9.78 -4.86 7.85
N LEU A 631 -8.54 -4.90 7.37
CA LEU A 631 -7.32 -4.94 8.18
C LEU A 631 -7.02 -3.64 8.96
N LYS A 632 -7.59 -2.49 8.55
CA LYS A 632 -7.38 -1.19 9.20
C LYS A 632 -7.79 -1.29 10.68
N GLY A 633 -6.86 -1.00 11.58
CA GLY A 633 -7.07 -1.11 13.03
C GLY A 633 -7.26 -2.54 13.57
N LEU A 634 -7.12 -3.60 12.78
CA LEU A 634 -7.29 -4.99 13.26
C LEU A 634 -6.25 -5.37 14.31
N ARG A 635 -4.96 -5.04 14.06
CA ARG A 635 -3.88 -5.28 15.03
C ARG A 635 -4.14 -4.53 16.34
N GLU A 636 -4.62 -3.29 16.27
CA GLU A 636 -4.88 -2.47 17.46
C GLU A 636 -6.07 -3.02 18.25
N ARG A 637 -7.24 -3.20 17.63
CA ARG A 637 -8.44 -3.78 18.27
C ARG A 637 -8.12 -5.09 19.00
N LEU A 638 -7.39 -6.00 18.35
CA LEU A 638 -6.97 -7.25 18.97
C LEU A 638 -5.97 -7.06 20.11
N THR A 639 -5.12 -6.02 20.09
CA THR A 639 -4.12 -5.78 21.13
C THR A 639 -4.75 -5.13 22.37
N SER A 640 -5.61 -4.12 22.19
CA SER A 640 -6.36 -3.51 23.31
C SER A 640 -7.25 -4.54 24.02
N ALA A 641 -7.91 -5.44 23.27
CA ALA A 641 -8.73 -6.51 23.87
C ALA A 641 -7.91 -7.46 24.77
N ILE A 642 -6.69 -7.83 24.36
CA ILE A 642 -5.77 -8.65 25.16
C ILE A 642 -5.36 -7.93 26.43
N GLU A 643 -5.06 -6.64 26.32
CA GLU A 643 -4.57 -5.82 27.44
C GLU A 643 -5.69 -5.49 28.44
N ALA A 644 -6.94 -5.37 27.99
CA ALA A 644 -8.10 -5.32 28.88
C ALA A 644 -8.39 -6.68 29.54
N THR A 645 -8.21 -7.80 28.84
CA THR A 645 -8.27 -9.14 29.46
C THR A 645 -7.12 -9.35 30.46
N ALA A 646 -5.99 -8.66 30.28
CA ALA A 646 -4.90 -8.64 31.26
C ALA A 646 -5.27 -7.83 32.50
N GLU A 647 -5.86 -6.65 32.31
CA GLU A 647 -6.34 -5.74 33.35
C GLU A 647 -7.51 -6.34 34.16
N GLU A 648 -8.43 -7.05 33.52
CA GLU A 648 -9.50 -7.83 34.16
C GLU A 648 -8.95 -8.94 35.06
N LYS A 649 -7.90 -9.64 34.61
CA LYS A 649 -7.26 -10.76 35.35
C LYS A 649 -6.30 -10.29 36.44
N PHE A 650 -5.70 -9.12 36.28
CA PHE A 650 -4.72 -8.55 37.20
C PHE A 650 -5.01 -7.06 37.45
N PRO A 651 -6.10 -6.71 38.16
CA PRO A 651 -6.43 -5.31 38.45
C PRO A 651 -5.31 -4.63 39.23
N GLY A 652 -4.98 -3.38 38.86
CA GLY A 652 -3.91 -2.57 39.48
C GLY A 652 -2.47 -3.03 39.20
N ASP A 653 -2.21 -4.32 39.03
CA ASP A 653 -0.86 -4.88 38.85
C ASP A 653 -0.37 -4.75 37.40
N VAL A 654 0.23 -3.60 37.09
CA VAL A 654 0.81 -3.31 35.77
C VAL A 654 1.85 -4.35 35.35
N ALA A 655 2.67 -4.85 36.28
CA ALA A 655 3.72 -5.83 35.97
C ALA A 655 3.13 -7.19 35.53
N LYS A 656 2.08 -7.69 36.20
CA LYS A 656 1.36 -8.90 35.78
C LYS A 656 0.55 -8.67 34.50
N GLN A 657 -0.06 -7.49 34.32
CA GLN A 657 -0.74 -7.12 33.06
C GLN A 657 0.23 -7.16 31.87
N GLU A 658 1.41 -6.57 32.01
CA GLU A 658 2.46 -6.60 30.99
C GLU A 658 3.00 -8.00 30.77
N ALA A 659 3.28 -8.77 31.83
CA ALA A 659 3.78 -10.13 31.75
C ALA A 659 2.81 -11.05 30.99
N TYR A 660 1.51 -11.03 31.34
CA TYR A 660 0.47 -11.76 30.62
C TYR A 660 0.38 -11.33 29.16
N THR A 661 0.36 -10.01 28.92
CA THR A 661 0.30 -9.43 27.57
C THR A 661 1.52 -9.84 26.73
N LYS A 662 2.71 -9.88 27.32
CA LYS A 662 4.00 -10.28 26.71
C LYS A 662 4.03 -11.78 26.42
N GLN A 663 3.59 -12.62 27.37
CA GLN A 663 3.45 -14.06 27.19
C GLN A 663 2.46 -14.39 26.07
N TYR A 664 1.30 -13.72 26.06
CA TYR A 664 0.30 -13.89 25.00
C TYR A 664 0.86 -13.44 23.64
N LYS A 665 1.48 -12.24 23.55
CA LYS A 665 2.18 -11.76 22.35
C LYS A 665 3.27 -12.74 21.85
N ASN A 666 3.97 -13.45 22.75
CA ASN A 666 4.98 -14.47 22.41
C ASN A 666 4.37 -15.80 21.92
N ASN A 667 3.21 -16.20 22.44
CA ASN A 667 2.54 -17.45 22.05
C ASN A 667 1.85 -17.37 20.68
N ILE A 668 1.43 -16.15 20.29
CA ILE A 668 0.78 -15.82 19.02
C ILE A 668 1.74 -15.98 17.82
N HIS A 669 1.22 -16.49 16.70
CA HIS A 669 1.97 -16.49 15.44
C HIS A 669 2.15 -15.06 14.87
N HIS A 670 3.33 -14.77 14.35
CA HIS A 670 3.67 -13.43 13.87
C HIS A 670 3.26 -13.24 12.39
N TRP A 671 2.01 -13.60 12.05
CA TRP A 671 1.54 -13.62 10.66
C TRP A 671 1.25 -12.23 10.09
N SER A 672 1.53 -12.07 8.80
CA SER A 672 1.30 -10.83 8.07
C SER A 672 0.00 -10.93 7.26
N TYR A 673 -1.14 -10.62 7.90
CA TYR A 673 -2.45 -10.69 7.24
C TYR A 673 -2.59 -9.73 6.05
N SER A 674 -1.81 -8.64 6.01
CA SER A 674 -1.69 -7.81 4.81
C SER A 674 -1.11 -8.63 3.66
N ARG A 675 0.08 -9.22 3.86
CA ARG A 675 0.76 -10.06 2.87
C ARG A 675 -0.10 -11.26 2.42
N LEU A 676 -0.82 -11.91 3.35
CA LEU A 676 -1.78 -12.98 3.02
C LEU A 676 -2.95 -12.46 2.18
N SER A 677 -3.55 -11.32 2.58
CA SER A 677 -4.59 -10.64 1.82
C SER A 677 -4.10 -10.21 0.43
N ASP A 678 -2.86 -9.76 0.29
CA ASP A 678 -2.23 -9.39 -0.99
C ASP A 678 -2.10 -10.61 -1.91
N TYR A 679 -1.64 -11.76 -1.37
CA TYR A 679 -1.57 -13.01 -2.13
C TYR A 679 -2.96 -13.55 -2.50
N ILE A 680 -3.95 -13.49 -1.59
CA ILE A 680 -5.34 -13.89 -1.90
C ILE A 680 -5.92 -12.99 -2.98
N ARG A 681 -5.77 -11.67 -2.88
CA ARG A 681 -6.21 -10.70 -3.90
C ARG A 681 -5.55 -10.97 -5.25
N GLY A 682 -4.23 -11.09 -5.28
CA GLY A 682 -3.48 -11.38 -6.50
C GLY A 682 -3.83 -12.73 -7.13
N LYS A 683 -4.15 -13.76 -6.32
CA LYS A 683 -4.55 -15.08 -6.82
C LYS A 683 -5.99 -15.12 -7.31
N ALA A 684 -6.92 -14.46 -6.62
CA ALA A 684 -8.32 -14.33 -7.02
C ALA A 684 -8.45 -13.55 -8.33
N ALA A 685 -7.66 -12.47 -8.46
CA ALA A 685 -7.55 -11.64 -9.67
C ALA A 685 -7.13 -12.45 -10.91
N GLN A 686 -6.10 -13.31 -10.82
CA GLN A 686 -5.70 -14.26 -11.89
C GLN A 686 -6.81 -15.24 -12.34
N THR A 687 -7.92 -15.28 -11.60
CA THR A 687 -9.10 -16.13 -11.83
C THR A 687 -10.41 -15.33 -11.88
N GLU A 688 -10.33 -14.00 -11.97
CA GLU A 688 -11.46 -13.05 -12.07
C GLU A 688 -12.52 -13.17 -10.94
N ILE A 689 -12.17 -13.76 -9.80
CA ILE A 689 -13.08 -13.86 -8.65
C ILE A 689 -13.10 -12.52 -7.90
N ALA A 690 -14.27 -11.90 -7.82
CA ALA A 690 -14.43 -10.59 -7.21
C ALA A 690 -14.07 -10.59 -5.71
N ILE A 691 -13.24 -9.63 -5.30
CA ILE A 691 -12.93 -9.37 -3.89
C ILE A 691 -13.90 -8.34 -3.33
N LYS A 692 -14.45 -8.59 -2.14
CA LYS A 692 -15.26 -7.64 -1.35
C LYS A 692 -14.70 -7.56 0.07
N PHE A 693 -14.92 -6.44 0.76
CA PHE A 693 -14.36 -6.19 2.09
C PHE A 693 -15.42 -6.11 3.20
N GLY A 694 -15.41 -7.09 4.10
CA GLY A 694 -16.30 -7.20 5.24
C GLY A 694 -15.71 -6.67 6.56
N TYR A 695 -16.58 -6.49 7.55
CA TYR A 695 -16.23 -6.27 8.94
C TYR A 695 -15.98 -7.62 9.64
N GLN A 696 -14.91 -7.70 10.44
CA GLN A 696 -14.64 -8.82 11.34
C GLN A 696 -14.78 -8.32 12.79
N PRO A 697 -15.61 -8.97 13.63
CA PRO A 697 -15.68 -8.66 15.06
C PRO A 697 -14.39 -9.06 15.77
N ALA A 698 -14.13 -8.44 16.93
CA ALA A 698 -12.90 -8.68 17.71
C ALA A 698 -12.97 -9.94 18.59
N THR A 699 -14.16 -10.48 18.82
CA THR A 699 -14.48 -11.61 19.70
C THR A 699 -15.50 -12.55 19.03
N GLY A 700 -15.75 -13.72 19.62
CA GLY A 700 -16.57 -14.80 19.02
C GLY A 700 -15.73 -15.86 18.30
N GLN A 701 -16.34 -16.98 17.88
CA GLN A 701 -15.59 -18.08 17.24
C GLN A 701 -15.10 -17.68 15.84
N PHE A 702 -14.04 -18.33 15.34
CA PHE A 702 -13.46 -18.00 14.03
C PHE A 702 -14.44 -18.24 12.85
N ILE A 703 -15.37 -19.19 13.01
CA ILE A 703 -16.46 -19.44 12.05
C ILE A 703 -17.43 -18.25 12.01
N ASP A 704 -17.86 -17.74 13.17
CA ASP A 704 -18.71 -16.54 13.27
C ASP A 704 -18.01 -15.30 12.73
N GLN A 705 -16.70 -15.16 12.99
CA GLN A 705 -15.89 -14.06 12.47
C GLN A 705 -15.84 -14.11 10.93
N ALA A 706 -15.60 -15.28 10.33
CA ALA A 706 -15.63 -15.45 8.87
C ALA A 706 -17.05 -15.26 8.28
N LYS A 707 -18.09 -15.70 8.98
CA LYS A 707 -19.50 -15.48 8.59
C LYS A 707 -19.91 -14.01 8.66
N ALA A 708 -19.49 -13.27 9.67
CA ALA A 708 -19.69 -11.82 9.76
C ALA A 708 -18.98 -11.09 8.61
N VAL A 709 -17.77 -11.51 8.23
CA VAL A 709 -17.05 -10.98 7.06
C VAL A 709 -17.81 -11.28 5.76
N ALA A 710 -18.31 -12.51 5.56
CA ALA A 710 -19.13 -12.85 4.40
C ALA A 710 -20.40 -12.01 4.30
N MET A 711 -21.24 -12.00 5.34
CA MET A 711 -22.53 -11.31 5.32
C MET A 711 -22.35 -9.80 5.17
N SER A 712 -21.39 -9.19 5.88
CA SER A 712 -21.11 -7.76 5.70
C SER A 712 -20.47 -7.44 4.33
N ALA A 713 -19.66 -8.33 3.74
CA ALA A 713 -19.16 -8.17 2.38
C ALA A 713 -20.26 -8.30 1.30
N PHE A 714 -21.34 -9.06 1.59
CA PHE A 714 -22.54 -9.12 0.75
C PHE A 714 -23.38 -7.83 0.85
N HIS A 715 -23.70 -7.36 2.06
CA HIS A 715 -24.48 -6.12 2.24
C HIS A 715 -23.72 -4.88 1.71
N ASN A 716 -22.38 -4.88 1.75
CA ASN A 716 -21.55 -3.84 1.12
C ASN A 716 -21.50 -3.94 -0.43
N ARG A 717 -22.26 -4.82 -1.08
CA ARG A 717 -22.45 -4.77 -2.54
C ARG A 717 -23.41 -3.63 -2.88
N LYS A 718 -22.87 -2.51 -3.36
CA LYS A 718 -23.68 -1.60 -4.21
C LYS A 718 -24.31 -2.45 -5.33
N PRO A 719 -25.63 -2.32 -5.60
CA PRO A 719 -26.21 -3.02 -6.74
C PRO A 719 -25.51 -2.55 -8.01
N HIS A 720 -25.05 -3.49 -8.82
CA HIS A 720 -24.90 -3.21 -10.23
C HIS A 720 -26.32 -3.14 -10.79
N ILE A 721 -26.80 -1.92 -11.03
CA ILE A 721 -27.80 -1.70 -12.07
C ILE A 721 -27.15 -2.22 -13.35
N ALA A 722 -27.87 -3.09 -14.05
CA ALA A 722 -27.40 -3.83 -15.23
C ALA A 722 -27.15 -2.89 -16.42
#